data_AF-A0A520TTI5-F1
#
_entry.id   AF-A0A520TTI5-F1
#
_cell.length_a   1.000
_cell.length_b   1.000
_cell.length_c   1.000
_cell.angle_alpha   90.00
_cell.angle_beta   90.00
_cell.angle_gamma   90.00
#
_symmetry.space_group_name_H-M   'P 1'
#
loop_
_entity.id
_entity.type
_entity.pdbx_description
1 polymer ?
#
loop_
_entity_poly.entity_id
_entity_poly.type
_entity_poly.pdbx_seq_one_letter_code
_entity_poly.pdbx_strand_id
1 'polypeptide(L)'
;MILETKPQNFIEQIVDSDLSKGLPSEALRFRFPPEPNGFLHIGHTKALGVNFGLAEKYNAPVNLRFDDTNPTKEDQRYVDAIKKDISWMGYSWHKETYSSDCFNQLYLWALELIKLGRAYIDSQDSDMIAKQKGTPTSSGTNSPNRNRPVEDSLALFEKMKNGDSKEGEFVLRAKIDMSHPNMLMRDPIIYRVINKPHQRTQDKWRIYPMYDWAHGQCDYIEQISHSLCSLEFRPHRDLYDWFLTTIKTEFAGTELLITPKQREFARLNLSYTIMSKRKLSTLVENNYVSGWDDPRMPTISGLRRRGYTPSSIKNFIAKVGVAKRDNVIDVSLLEFCVREELNKTSTRAMAVLNPVLLKITNYPDNQEEQLVFVDNPESKNLNKRVIVFNSELYIEKEDFSLNPQPGFKRLSVGSEVRLKSGYIIKATQVELDSLGNLKTIYCEYDPKSLSGSGSIESQRKVNTTIHWVCKKTSVNAEVREYERLFTSPSPDSDPNVPFESFINNKSLLTKTAFVEPFLLSAKPGNKFQFQRLGYFNTDDDSTSTQLIFNKTVSLRESKLKNPQNQNLIKAPELKPIDAIKKLGKKYIKLSEDKKKTAKQQLLTLSHELALSDLAPLFLTAVKKRGTRAVTLICLSALKSRGVSFSAEAKDFITKAAADKELWLQDLSNKLID
;
A
#
# COMPACT_ATOMS: atom_id res chain seq x y z
N MET A 1 -2.40 4.61 36.31
CA MET A 1 -2.22 4.15 34.92
C MET A 1 -1.36 5.18 34.21
N ILE A 2 -0.10 4.86 33.94
CA ILE A 2 0.72 5.68 33.05
C ILE A 2 0.12 5.46 31.66
N LEU A 3 -0.66 6.43 31.16
CA LEU A 3 -1.06 6.46 29.77
C LEU A 3 0.24 6.51 28.96
N GLU A 4 0.60 5.42 28.29
CA GLU A 4 1.68 5.44 27.31
C GLU A 4 1.36 6.54 26.30
N THR A 5 2.06 7.67 26.41
CA THR A 5 1.94 8.76 25.46
C THR A 5 2.56 8.28 24.15
N LYS A 6 1.69 8.00 23.16
CA LYS A 6 2.14 7.71 21.81
C LYS A 6 3.06 8.84 21.34
N PRO A 7 4.23 8.52 20.77
CA PRO A 7 5.12 9.56 20.26
C PRO A 7 4.41 10.34 19.16
N GLN A 8 4.36 11.67 19.31
CA GLN A 8 3.78 12.57 18.33
C GLN A 8 4.52 12.47 17.00
N ASN A 9 3.77 12.52 15.90
CA ASN A 9 4.37 12.57 14.58
C ASN A 9 4.82 14.01 14.20
N PHE A 10 5.69 14.14 13.20
CA PHE A 10 6.27 15.45 12.86
C PHE A 10 5.26 16.49 12.34
N ILE A 11 4.11 16.07 11.79
CA ILE A 11 3.05 17.00 11.35
C ILE A 11 2.33 17.55 12.58
N GLU A 12 2.03 16.71 13.56
CA GLU A 12 1.47 17.15 14.85
C GLU A 12 2.38 18.18 15.52
N GLN A 13 3.70 17.95 15.53
CA GLN A 13 4.67 18.91 16.07
C GLN A 13 4.66 20.26 15.32
N ILE A 14 4.40 20.24 14.01
CA ILE A 14 4.28 21.47 13.21
C ILE A 14 3.01 22.22 13.60
N VAL A 15 1.86 21.52 13.67
CA VAL A 15 0.58 22.12 14.07
C VAL A 15 0.68 22.71 15.48
N ASP A 16 1.22 21.96 16.44
CA ASP A 16 1.43 22.42 17.83
C ASP A 16 2.38 23.64 17.88
N SER A 17 3.44 23.64 17.07
CA SER A 17 4.35 24.79 16.97
C SER A 17 3.68 26.02 16.36
N ASP A 18 2.75 25.85 15.43
CA ASP A 18 2.09 26.99 14.78
C ASP A 18 1.02 27.60 15.67
N LEU A 19 0.25 26.76 16.36
CA LEU A 19 -0.69 27.19 17.41
C LEU A 19 0.02 27.98 18.51
N SER A 20 1.15 27.47 19.02
CA SER A 20 1.94 28.17 20.05
C SER A 20 2.60 29.47 19.56
N LYS A 21 2.77 29.62 18.24
CA LYS A 21 3.29 30.85 17.61
C LYS A 21 2.19 31.84 17.21
N GLY A 22 0.95 31.60 17.62
CA GLY A 22 -0.16 32.54 17.45
C GLY A 22 -1.09 32.25 16.27
N LEU A 23 -1.02 31.07 15.64
CA LEU A 23 -2.09 30.65 14.74
C LEU A 23 -3.37 30.40 15.56
N PRO A 24 -4.49 31.09 15.30
CA PRO A 24 -5.73 30.86 16.04
C PRO A 24 -6.25 29.44 15.80
N SER A 25 -6.78 28.80 16.84
CA SER A 25 -7.26 27.41 16.78
C SER A 25 -8.39 27.23 15.76
N GLU A 26 -9.28 28.21 15.68
CA GLU A 26 -10.41 28.30 14.76
C GLU A 26 -9.99 28.48 13.29
N ALA A 27 -8.74 28.91 13.06
CA ALA A 27 -8.14 28.98 11.74
C ALA A 27 -7.50 27.66 11.30
N LEU A 28 -7.41 26.64 12.16
CA LEU A 28 -6.99 25.31 11.74
C LEU A 28 -8.00 24.72 10.76
N ARG A 29 -7.52 24.35 9.58
CA ARG A 29 -8.34 23.72 8.54
C ARG A 29 -7.47 22.85 7.66
N PHE A 30 -7.96 21.65 7.39
CA PHE A 30 -7.32 20.67 6.51
C PHE A 30 -8.21 20.41 5.28
N ARG A 31 -7.67 19.68 4.31
CA ARG A 31 -8.46 19.19 3.17
C ARG A 31 -7.95 17.85 2.66
N PHE A 32 -8.88 17.04 2.15
CA PHE A 32 -8.58 15.87 1.33
C PHE A 32 -8.95 16.21 -0.12
N PRO A 33 -7.96 16.40 -1.03
CA PRO A 33 -8.21 16.86 -2.39
C PRO A 33 -8.03 15.77 -3.47
N PRO A 34 -8.89 14.73 -3.57
CA PRO A 34 -8.73 13.71 -4.61
C PRO A 34 -9.15 14.22 -5.99
N GLU A 35 -8.44 13.81 -7.03
CA GLU A 35 -8.91 13.92 -8.41
C GLU A 35 -10.05 12.90 -8.66
N PRO A 36 -11.22 13.31 -9.19
CA PRO A 36 -12.35 12.42 -9.46
C PRO A 36 -12.19 11.63 -10.77
N ASN A 37 -11.07 10.92 -10.92
CA ASN A 37 -10.72 10.14 -12.13
C ASN A 37 -10.43 8.66 -11.85
N GLY A 38 -10.71 8.19 -10.64
CA GLY A 38 -10.49 6.82 -10.22
C GLY A 38 -10.96 6.56 -8.80
N PHE A 39 -11.16 5.28 -8.47
CA PHE A 39 -11.55 4.86 -7.12
C PHE A 39 -10.42 5.06 -6.10
N LEU A 40 -10.81 5.30 -4.85
CA LEU A 40 -9.84 5.31 -3.75
C LEU A 40 -9.30 3.89 -3.51
N HIS A 41 -8.07 3.84 -2.99
CA HIS A 41 -7.36 2.61 -2.69
C HIS A 41 -6.63 2.74 -1.36
N ILE A 42 -6.08 1.65 -0.85
CA ILE A 42 -5.43 1.59 0.47
C ILE A 42 -4.40 2.70 0.68
N GLY A 43 -3.70 3.14 -0.37
CA GLY A 43 -2.80 4.30 -0.30
C GLY A 43 -3.44 5.61 0.11
N HIS A 44 -4.65 5.86 -0.37
CA HIS A 44 -5.40 7.05 -0.04
C HIS A 44 -5.82 7.04 1.43
N THR A 45 -5.93 5.88 2.08
CA THR A 45 -6.31 5.82 3.51
C THR A 45 -5.24 6.38 4.43
N LYS A 46 -3.97 6.43 4.00
CA LYS A 46 -2.93 7.16 4.73
C LYS A 46 -3.19 8.67 4.70
N ALA A 47 -3.53 9.23 3.54
CA ALA A 47 -3.87 10.63 3.41
C ALA A 47 -5.18 10.99 4.14
N LEU A 48 -6.17 10.10 4.10
CA LEU A 48 -7.40 10.23 4.90
C LEU A 48 -7.06 10.23 6.40
N GLY A 49 -6.33 9.23 6.88
CA GLY A 49 -5.96 9.10 8.29
C GLY A 49 -5.12 10.27 8.81
N VAL A 50 -4.26 10.86 7.97
CA VAL A 50 -3.52 12.07 8.31
C VAL A 50 -4.43 13.29 8.39
N ASN A 51 -5.21 13.61 7.35
CA ASN A 51 -6.02 14.83 7.34
C ASN A 51 -7.18 14.77 8.34
N PHE A 52 -7.98 13.70 8.29
CA PHE A 52 -9.12 13.52 9.18
C PHE A 52 -8.70 13.17 10.61
N GLY A 53 -7.61 12.41 10.81
CA GLY A 53 -7.12 12.12 12.15
C GLY A 53 -6.54 13.34 12.87
N LEU A 54 -5.86 14.25 12.15
CA LEU A 54 -5.45 15.55 12.71
C LEU A 54 -6.68 16.40 13.03
N ALA A 55 -7.66 16.46 12.14
CA ALA A 55 -8.91 17.16 12.38
C ALA A 55 -9.65 16.67 13.63
N GLU A 56 -9.78 15.35 13.82
CA GLU A 56 -10.36 14.77 15.04
C GLU A 56 -9.55 15.14 16.29
N LYS A 57 -8.21 15.11 16.21
CA LYS A 57 -7.33 15.46 17.34
C LYS A 57 -7.43 16.93 17.75
N TYR A 58 -7.51 17.84 16.78
CA TYR A 58 -7.50 19.30 17.01
C TYR A 58 -8.89 19.93 16.94
N ASN A 59 -9.96 19.13 16.81
CA ASN A 59 -11.32 19.60 16.57
C ASN A 59 -11.42 20.62 15.42
N ALA A 60 -10.74 20.33 14.32
CA ALA A 60 -10.62 21.21 13.16
C ALA A 60 -11.41 20.68 11.95
N PRO A 61 -11.98 21.55 11.10
CA PRO A 61 -12.70 21.12 9.91
C PRO A 61 -11.78 20.55 8.81
N VAL A 62 -12.30 19.57 8.06
CA VAL A 62 -11.71 19.06 6.82
C VAL A 62 -12.63 19.36 5.65
N ASN A 63 -12.12 20.02 4.61
CA ASN A 63 -12.83 20.13 3.33
C ASN A 63 -12.58 18.87 2.48
N LEU A 64 -13.62 18.33 1.83
CA LEU A 64 -13.47 17.37 0.74
C LEU A 64 -13.48 18.18 -0.56
N ARG A 65 -12.30 18.35 -1.18
CA ARG A 65 -12.18 19.09 -2.44
C ARG A 65 -12.00 18.13 -3.60
N PHE A 66 -12.83 18.19 -4.63
CA PHE A 66 -12.50 17.50 -5.87
C PHE A 66 -11.53 18.38 -6.67
N ASP A 67 -10.35 17.85 -6.99
CA ASP A 67 -9.38 18.53 -7.87
C ASP A 67 -9.77 18.29 -9.33
N ASP A 68 -10.84 18.99 -9.74
CA ASP A 68 -11.52 18.88 -11.02
C ASP A 68 -11.02 19.94 -12.01
N THR A 69 -9.70 19.98 -12.22
CA THR A 69 -9.06 20.93 -13.14
C THR A 69 -8.94 20.40 -14.58
N ASN A 70 -9.29 19.12 -14.82
CA ASN A 70 -9.08 18.46 -16.10
C ASN A 70 -10.41 17.94 -16.68
N PRO A 71 -11.01 18.66 -17.64
CA PRO A 71 -12.35 18.35 -18.15
C PRO A 71 -12.46 17.01 -18.89
N THR A 72 -11.36 16.30 -19.11
CA THR A 72 -11.31 15.09 -19.95
C THR A 72 -11.32 13.77 -19.17
N LYS A 73 -11.09 13.80 -17.86
CA LYS A 73 -10.84 12.59 -17.06
C LYS A 73 -11.84 12.40 -15.90
N GLU A 74 -12.81 13.28 -15.79
CA GLU A 74 -13.68 13.39 -14.63
C GLU A 74 -15.01 12.72 -14.90
N ASP A 75 -15.52 12.00 -13.90
CA ASP A 75 -16.77 11.26 -13.99
C ASP A 75 -17.48 11.30 -12.63
N GLN A 76 -18.79 11.58 -12.65
CA GLN A 76 -19.64 11.63 -11.45
C GLN A 76 -19.56 10.34 -10.64
N ARG A 77 -19.39 9.18 -11.30
CA ARG A 77 -19.28 7.89 -10.61
C ARG A 77 -18.11 7.84 -9.63
N TYR A 78 -17.00 8.54 -9.93
CA TYR A 78 -15.84 8.59 -9.04
C TYR A 78 -16.07 9.53 -7.87
N VAL A 79 -16.75 10.67 -8.10
CA VAL A 79 -17.18 11.59 -7.03
C VAL A 79 -18.02 10.84 -6.00
N ASP A 80 -19.04 10.11 -6.46
CA ASP A 80 -19.96 9.36 -5.60
C ASP A 80 -19.24 8.22 -4.86
N ALA A 81 -18.35 7.50 -5.55
CA ALA A 81 -17.56 6.43 -4.95
C ALA A 81 -16.59 6.94 -3.88
N ILE A 82 -15.89 8.05 -4.13
CA ILE A 82 -14.99 8.71 -3.18
C ILE A 82 -15.76 9.10 -1.91
N LYS A 83 -16.93 9.74 -2.06
CA LYS A 83 -17.80 10.11 -0.93
C LYS A 83 -18.24 8.88 -0.13
N LYS A 84 -18.72 7.84 -0.82
CA LYS A 84 -19.13 6.57 -0.20
C LYS A 84 -17.98 5.94 0.59
N ASP A 85 -16.77 5.94 0.05
CA ASP A 85 -15.61 5.33 0.70
C ASP A 85 -15.12 6.14 1.91
N ILE A 86 -15.16 7.47 1.85
CA ILE A 86 -14.85 8.34 3.00
C ILE A 86 -15.88 8.15 4.12
N SER A 87 -17.17 8.16 3.79
CA SER A 87 -18.25 7.92 4.76
C SER A 87 -18.19 6.50 5.33
N TRP A 88 -17.89 5.49 4.50
CA TRP A 88 -17.68 4.12 4.99
C TRP A 88 -16.50 4.02 5.94
N MET A 89 -15.40 4.75 5.68
CA MET A 89 -14.29 4.89 6.62
C MET A 89 -14.68 5.59 7.93
N GLY A 90 -15.92 6.07 8.08
CA GLY A 90 -16.42 6.73 9.28
C GLY A 90 -15.87 8.13 9.45
N TYR A 91 -15.54 8.81 8.35
CA TYR A 91 -15.15 10.21 8.34
C TYR A 91 -16.29 11.07 7.77
N SER A 92 -16.34 12.33 8.20
CA SER A 92 -17.23 13.35 7.66
C SER A 92 -16.42 14.59 7.30
N TRP A 93 -16.83 15.28 6.25
CA TRP A 93 -16.22 16.53 5.80
C TRP A 93 -17.13 17.72 6.12
N HIS A 94 -16.51 18.87 6.34
CA HIS A 94 -17.19 20.12 6.68
C HIS A 94 -17.81 20.80 5.44
N LYS A 95 -17.07 20.83 4.34
CA LYS A 95 -17.53 21.37 3.04
C LYS A 95 -17.12 20.42 1.93
N GLU A 96 -18.01 20.26 0.96
CA GLU A 96 -17.71 19.67 -0.35
C GLU A 96 -17.41 20.84 -1.30
N THR A 97 -16.20 20.89 -1.83
CA THR A 97 -15.73 21.96 -2.72
C THR A 97 -15.15 21.39 -3.99
N TYR A 98 -15.04 22.23 -5.02
CA TYR A 98 -14.49 21.87 -6.31
C TYR A 98 -13.45 22.91 -6.70
N SER A 99 -12.34 22.49 -7.28
CA SER A 99 -11.33 23.43 -7.78
C SER A 99 -11.88 24.29 -8.91
N SER A 100 -12.87 23.77 -9.65
CA SER A 100 -13.66 24.51 -10.64
C SER A 100 -14.46 25.68 -10.05
N ASP A 101 -14.81 25.64 -8.76
CA ASP A 101 -15.44 26.78 -8.08
C ASP A 101 -14.47 27.98 -7.99
N CYS A 102 -13.16 27.73 -8.04
CA CYS A 102 -12.11 28.76 -7.98
C CYS A 102 -11.71 29.32 -9.36
N PHE A 103 -12.16 28.75 -10.48
CA PHE A 103 -11.67 29.10 -11.83
C PHE A 103 -11.76 30.60 -12.15
N ASN A 104 -12.84 31.25 -11.72
CA ASN A 104 -13.00 32.69 -11.93
C ASN A 104 -11.90 33.49 -11.21
N GLN A 105 -11.65 33.18 -9.94
CA GLN A 105 -10.63 33.87 -9.17
C GLN A 105 -9.22 33.56 -9.68
N LEU A 106 -8.97 32.30 -10.08
CA LEU A 106 -7.71 31.89 -10.71
C LEU A 106 -7.45 32.67 -12.01
N TYR A 107 -8.48 32.91 -12.81
CA TYR A 107 -8.38 33.70 -14.03
C TYR A 107 -8.06 35.17 -13.74
N LEU A 108 -8.78 35.78 -12.79
CA LEU A 108 -8.53 37.16 -12.36
C LEU A 108 -7.11 37.33 -11.82
N TRP A 109 -6.63 36.40 -11.00
CA TRP A 109 -5.26 36.40 -10.51
C TRP A 109 -4.21 36.20 -11.61
N ALA A 110 -4.52 35.41 -12.65
CA ALA A 110 -3.64 35.28 -13.81
C ALA A 110 -3.56 36.58 -14.62
N LEU A 111 -4.67 37.32 -14.76
CA LEU A 111 -4.66 38.66 -15.36
C LEU A 111 -3.76 39.63 -14.58
N GLU A 112 -3.84 39.62 -13.25
CA GLU A 112 -2.98 40.45 -12.40
C GLU A 112 -1.49 40.06 -12.53
N LEU A 113 -1.17 38.76 -12.62
CA LEU A 113 0.20 38.33 -12.91
C LEU A 113 0.72 38.89 -14.24
N ILE A 114 -0.12 38.90 -15.29
CA ILE A 114 0.25 39.47 -16.59
C ILE A 114 0.49 40.98 -16.47
N LYS A 115 -0.41 41.72 -15.79
CA LYS A 115 -0.29 43.17 -15.57
C LYS A 115 0.99 43.56 -14.84
N LEU A 116 1.40 42.75 -13.86
CA LEU A 116 2.66 42.94 -13.12
C LEU A 116 3.90 42.47 -13.89
N GLY A 117 3.75 42.00 -15.14
CA GLY A 117 4.84 41.44 -15.94
C GLY A 117 5.39 40.10 -15.40
N ARG A 118 4.68 39.48 -14.45
CA ARG A 118 5.02 38.20 -13.79
C ARG A 118 4.40 36.97 -14.49
N ALA A 119 3.71 37.16 -15.61
CA ALA A 119 3.29 36.08 -16.52
C ALA A 119 3.28 36.59 -17.98
N TYR A 120 3.37 35.67 -18.93
CA TYR A 120 3.34 35.99 -20.37
C TYR A 120 2.77 34.83 -21.19
N ILE A 121 2.24 35.14 -22.38
CA ILE A 121 1.76 34.14 -23.34
C ILE A 121 2.93 33.64 -24.19
N ASP A 122 3.14 32.33 -24.15
CA ASP A 122 4.11 31.62 -24.97
C ASP A 122 3.39 30.93 -26.14
N SER A 123 3.95 31.08 -27.34
CA SER A 123 3.40 30.57 -28.59
C SER A 123 4.25 29.44 -29.18
N GLN A 124 5.26 29.00 -28.43
CA GLN A 124 6.10 27.88 -28.81
C GLN A 124 5.41 26.55 -28.53
N ASP A 125 5.75 25.53 -29.33
CA ASP A 125 5.27 24.18 -29.08
C ASP A 125 5.83 23.59 -27.77
N SER A 126 5.17 22.55 -27.29
CA SER A 126 5.51 21.90 -26.01
C SER A 126 6.93 21.32 -25.99
N ASP A 127 7.45 20.84 -27.12
CA ASP A 127 8.78 20.24 -27.19
C ASP A 127 9.87 21.32 -27.05
N MET A 128 9.65 22.48 -27.65
CA MET A 128 10.54 23.62 -27.55
C MET A 128 10.56 24.18 -26.13
N ILE A 129 9.38 24.35 -25.50
CA ILE A 129 9.28 24.78 -24.10
C ILE A 129 10.01 23.78 -23.19
N ALA A 130 9.85 22.47 -23.42
CA ALA A 130 10.53 21.44 -22.65
C ALA A 130 12.05 21.48 -22.82
N LYS A 131 12.56 21.67 -24.04
CA LYS A 131 14.00 21.82 -24.32
C LYS A 131 14.59 23.06 -23.63
N GLN A 132 13.86 24.18 -23.68
CA GLN A 132 14.28 25.44 -23.07
C GLN A 132 14.36 25.38 -21.55
N LYS A 133 13.66 24.47 -20.89
CA LYS A 133 13.81 24.27 -19.43
C LYS A 133 15.21 23.81 -19.04
N GLY A 134 16.02 23.29 -19.96
CA GLY A 134 17.35 22.76 -19.65
C GLY A 134 17.27 21.48 -18.83
N THR A 135 18.29 21.21 -18.02
CA THR A 135 18.38 20.00 -17.18
C THR A 135 18.68 20.40 -15.72
N PRO A 136 18.71 19.46 -14.76
CA PRO A 136 19.16 19.78 -13.40
C PRO A 136 20.59 20.33 -13.31
N THR A 137 21.42 20.12 -14.35
CA THR A 137 22.82 20.57 -14.40
C THR A 137 23.07 21.71 -15.40
N SER A 138 22.10 22.02 -16.26
CA SER A 138 22.19 23.14 -17.23
C SER A 138 21.02 24.09 -17.06
N SER A 139 21.31 25.40 -17.01
CA SER A 139 20.30 26.45 -16.94
C SER A 139 19.34 26.40 -18.12
N GLY A 140 18.11 26.84 -17.90
CA GLY A 140 17.16 27.05 -18.98
C GLY A 140 17.46 28.32 -19.78
N THR A 141 16.77 28.49 -20.90
CA THR A 141 16.87 29.66 -21.79
C THR A 141 15.52 30.33 -21.94
N ASN A 142 15.51 31.66 -21.97
CA ASN A 142 14.28 32.43 -22.09
C ASN A 142 13.56 32.13 -23.41
N SER A 143 12.24 31.97 -23.35
CA SER A 143 11.40 31.98 -24.55
C SER A 143 11.57 33.31 -25.30
N PRO A 144 11.57 33.33 -26.65
CA PRO A 144 11.47 34.56 -27.43
C PRO A 144 10.24 35.38 -27.07
N ASN A 145 9.17 34.74 -26.56
CA ASN A 145 7.94 35.39 -26.13
C ASN A 145 7.99 35.90 -24.67
N ARG A 146 9.08 35.67 -23.92
CA ARG A 146 9.18 36.02 -22.49
C ARG A 146 9.01 37.51 -22.21
N ASN A 147 9.44 38.37 -23.13
CA ASN A 147 9.33 39.83 -23.02
C ASN A 147 8.17 40.40 -23.86
N ARG A 148 7.17 39.58 -24.20
CA ARG A 148 5.94 40.04 -24.86
C ARG A 148 5.32 41.20 -24.04
N PRO A 149 4.85 42.28 -24.70
CA PRO A 149 4.11 43.35 -24.03
C PRO A 149 2.93 42.85 -23.20
N VAL A 150 2.57 43.59 -22.17
CA VAL A 150 1.48 43.24 -21.24
C VAL A 150 0.15 43.21 -21.97
N GLU A 151 -0.11 44.22 -22.79
CA GLU A 151 -1.32 44.41 -23.58
C GLU A 151 -1.55 43.25 -24.55
N ASP A 152 -0.49 42.85 -25.26
CA ASP A 152 -0.50 41.69 -26.17
C ASP A 152 -0.81 40.38 -25.42
N SER A 153 -0.20 40.20 -24.24
CA SER A 153 -0.42 39.02 -23.42
C SER A 153 -1.86 38.96 -22.90
N LEU A 154 -2.44 40.10 -22.48
CA LEU A 154 -3.82 40.19 -22.05
C LEU A 154 -4.78 39.87 -23.20
N ALA A 155 -4.56 40.45 -24.38
CA ALA A 155 -5.38 40.21 -25.57
C ALA A 155 -5.36 38.73 -25.98
N LEU A 156 -4.18 38.10 -26.01
CA LEU A 156 -4.05 36.68 -26.33
C LEU A 156 -4.67 35.78 -25.25
N PHE A 157 -4.56 36.14 -23.97
CA PHE A 157 -5.16 35.34 -22.90
C PHE A 157 -6.70 35.37 -22.93
N GLU A 158 -7.29 36.54 -23.22
CA GLU A 158 -8.74 36.65 -23.44
C GLU A 158 -9.17 35.86 -24.68
N LYS A 159 -8.40 35.92 -25.78
CA LYS A 159 -8.61 35.09 -26.98
C LYS A 159 -8.61 33.60 -26.65
N MET A 160 -7.64 33.13 -25.86
CA MET A 160 -7.59 31.74 -25.39
C MET A 160 -8.82 31.38 -24.57
N LYS A 161 -9.25 32.23 -23.63
CA LYS A 161 -10.43 32.00 -22.79
C LYS A 161 -11.71 31.88 -23.61
N ASN A 162 -11.86 32.70 -24.65
CA ASN A 162 -13.05 32.74 -25.50
C ASN A 162 -13.14 31.59 -26.52
N GLY A 163 -12.07 30.79 -26.66
CA GLY A 163 -12.05 29.62 -27.55
C GLY A 163 -11.60 29.91 -28.97
N ASP A 164 -11.03 31.09 -29.22
CA ASP A 164 -10.56 31.52 -30.53
C ASP A 164 -9.16 30.96 -30.89
N SER A 165 -8.63 30.08 -30.04
CA SER A 165 -7.29 29.48 -30.14
C SER A 165 -7.37 27.95 -30.18
N LYS A 166 -6.46 27.32 -30.91
CA LYS A 166 -6.36 25.86 -30.97
C LYS A 166 -5.62 25.31 -29.74
N GLU A 167 -5.88 24.04 -29.41
CA GLU A 167 -5.13 23.33 -28.38
C GLU A 167 -3.63 23.30 -28.75
N GLY A 168 -2.76 23.62 -27.79
CA GLY A 168 -1.31 23.67 -27.98
C GLY A 168 -0.78 24.90 -28.71
N GLU A 169 -1.64 25.79 -29.23
CA GLU A 169 -1.22 27.03 -29.91
C GLU A 169 -0.63 28.06 -28.94
N PHE A 170 -1.24 28.19 -27.76
CA PHE A 170 -0.80 29.12 -26.72
C PHE A 170 -0.87 28.50 -25.33
N VAL A 171 0.05 28.91 -24.47
CA VAL A 171 0.03 28.64 -23.03
C VAL A 171 0.35 29.91 -22.26
N LEU A 172 -0.22 30.05 -21.06
CA LEU A 172 0.21 31.09 -20.13
C LEU A 172 1.32 30.53 -19.24
N ARG A 173 2.45 31.22 -19.16
CA ARG A 173 3.57 30.85 -18.30
C ARG A 173 3.78 31.91 -17.22
N ALA A 174 4.07 31.48 -15.99
CA ALA A 174 4.59 32.37 -14.98
C ALA A 174 6.01 32.82 -15.38
N LYS A 175 6.39 34.05 -15.06
CA LYS A 175 7.71 34.62 -15.30
C LYS A 175 8.47 34.67 -13.99
N ILE A 176 9.35 33.69 -13.79
CA ILE A 176 10.10 33.50 -12.54
C ILE A 176 11.59 33.58 -12.89
N ASP A 177 12.29 32.45 -12.98
CA ASP A 177 13.73 32.41 -13.25
C ASP A 177 14.09 31.15 -14.04
N MET A 178 14.49 31.33 -15.30
CA MET A 178 14.92 30.23 -16.17
C MET A 178 16.24 29.57 -15.74
N SER A 179 17.03 30.23 -14.89
CA SER A 179 18.27 29.70 -14.32
C SER A 179 18.09 29.00 -12.98
N HIS A 180 16.87 28.98 -12.43
CA HIS A 180 16.61 28.50 -11.08
C HIS A 180 17.02 27.01 -10.91
N PRO A 181 17.63 26.61 -9.77
CA PRO A 181 18.05 25.23 -9.55
C PRO A 181 16.88 24.24 -9.48
N ASN A 182 15.75 24.66 -8.90
CA ASN A 182 14.49 23.92 -8.99
C ASN A 182 13.86 24.16 -10.37
N MET A 183 13.80 23.12 -11.21
CA MET A 183 13.27 23.20 -12.58
C MET A 183 11.80 23.61 -12.66
N LEU A 184 11.01 23.40 -11.60
CA LEU A 184 9.61 23.83 -11.56
C LEU A 184 9.46 25.36 -11.50
N MET A 185 10.49 26.07 -11.04
CA MET A 185 10.54 27.53 -11.02
C MET A 185 10.99 28.12 -12.37
N ARG A 186 11.30 27.28 -13.37
CA ARG A 186 11.72 27.74 -14.70
C ARG A 186 10.51 28.02 -15.58
N ASP A 187 9.92 29.20 -15.36
CA ASP A 187 8.72 29.72 -16.02
C ASP A 187 7.66 28.64 -16.27
N PRO A 188 7.04 28.08 -15.21
CA PRO A 188 6.08 26.99 -15.34
C PRO A 188 4.83 27.45 -16.11
N ILE A 189 4.22 26.50 -16.83
CA ILE A 189 2.92 26.71 -17.47
C ILE A 189 1.84 26.75 -16.38
N ILE A 190 0.98 27.75 -16.41
CA ILE A 190 -0.12 27.94 -15.45
C ILE A 190 -1.50 27.82 -16.08
N TYR A 191 -1.65 28.04 -17.39
CA TYR A 191 -2.86 27.72 -18.15
C TYR A 191 -2.54 27.11 -19.51
N ARG A 192 -3.44 26.25 -19.98
CA ARG A 192 -3.45 25.66 -21.32
C ARG A 192 -4.85 25.72 -21.94
N VAL A 193 -4.91 25.76 -23.27
CA VAL A 193 -6.17 25.63 -24.03
C VAL A 193 -6.59 24.16 -24.07
N ILE A 194 -7.84 23.88 -23.70
CA ILE A 194 -8.53 22.61 -23.96
C ILE A 194 -9.93 22.96 -24.45
N ASN A 195 -10.24 22.63 -25.70
CA ASN A 195 -11.52 22.96 -26.33
C ASN A 195 -12.56 21.87 -26.05
N LYS A 196 -12.81 21.62 -24.76
CA LYS A 196 -13.83 20.67 -24.28
C LYS A 196 -14.64 21.28 -23.14
N PRO A 197 -15.94 20.94 -23.03
CA PRO A 197 -16.77 21.38 -21.93
C PRO A 197 -16.32 20.73 -20.61
N HIS A 198 -16.41 21.48 -19.52
CA HIS A 198 -16.19 20.97 -18.17
C HIS A 198 -17.45 20.33 -17.62
N GLN A 199 -17.33 19.24 -16.85
CA GLN A 199 -18.50 18.53 -16.30
C GLN A 199 -19.43 19.44 -15.48
N ARG A 200 -18.86 20.39 -14.72
CA ARG A 200 -19.62 21.32 -13.86
C ARG A 200 -19.84 22.71 -14.45
N THR A 201 -18.85 23.24 -15.17
CA THR A 201 -18.86 24.63 -15.66
C THR A 201 -19.17 24.72 -17.15
N GLN A 202 -19.44 23.58 -17.80
CA GLN A 202 -19.85 23.44 -19.19
C GLN A 202 -18.90 24.21 -20.12
N ASP A 203 -19.43 24.99 -21.04
CA ASP A 203 -18.66 25.75 -22.03
C ASP A 203 -18.13 27.09 -21.54
N LYS A 204 -18.24 27.41 -20.24
CA LYS A 204 -17.77 28.69 -19.68
C LYS A 204 -16.26 28.90 -19.84
N TRP A 205 -15.48 27.82 -19.92
CA TRP A 205 -14.03 27.85 -19.96
C TRP A 205 -13.48 27.04 -21.13
N ARG A 206 -12.53 27.63 -21.86
CA ARG A 206 -11.71 26.97 -22.90
C ARG A 206 -10.23 26.89 -22.51
N ILE A 207 -9.88 27.48 -21.38
CA ILE A 207 -8.58 27.39 -20.74
C ILE A 207 -8.73 26.75 -19.37
N TYR A 208 -7.78 25.90 -19.02
CA TYR A 208 -7.80 25.19 -17.74
C TYR A 208 -6.48 25.39 -17.00
N PRO A 209 -6.54 25.66 -15.69
CA PRO A 209 -5.35 25.89 -14.89
C PRO A 209 -4.53 24.60 -14.75
N MET A 210 -3.22 24.73 -14.64
CA MET A 210 -2.34 23.61 -14.29
C MET A 210 -2.41 23.34 -12.78
N TYR A 211 -2.10 22.11 -12.37
CA TYR A 211 -2.10 21.69 -10.95
C TYR A 211 -1.39 22.70 -10.04
N ASP A 212 -0.16 23.09 -10.37
CA ASP A 212 0.64 24.01 -9.54
C ASP A 212 0.02 25.41 -9.38
N TRP A 213 -0.83 25.84 -10.32
CA TRP A 213 -1.55 27.12 -10.25
C TRP A 213 -2.93 27.03 -9.60
N ALA A 214 -3.58 25.86 -9.66
CA ALA A 214 -4.87 25.68 -9.00
C ALA A 214 -4.69 25.33 -7.52
N HIS A 215 -3.73 24.46 -7.19
CA HIS A 215 -3.68 23.76 -5.92
C HIS A 215 -3.52 24.70 -4.71
N GLY A 216 -2.49 25.55 -4.71
CA GLY A 216 -2.22 26.47 -3.61
C GLY A 216 -3.22 27.61 -3.52
N GLN A 217 -3.67 28.10 -4.67
CA GLN A 217 -4.66 29.17 -4.78
C GLN A 217 -6.02 28.71 -4.23
N CYS A 218 -6.46 27.49 -4.54
CA CYS A 218 -7.67 26.91 -3.95
C CYS A 218 -7.51 26.72 -2.43
N ASP A 219 -6.34 26.26 -1.97
CA ASP A 219 -6.04 26.19 -0.53
C ASP A 219 -6.14 27.59 0.14
N TYR A 220 -5.69 28.65 -0.55
CA TYR A 220 -5.77 30.01 -0.04
C TYR A 220 -7.20 30.53 0.01
N ILE A 221 -7.99 30.33 -1.06
CA ILE A 221 -9.42 30.70 -1.10
C ILE A 221 -10.19 29.98 0.02
N GLU A 222 -9.91 28.70 0.24
CA GLU A 222 -10.56 27.90 1.27
C GLU A 222 -10.06 28.15 2.71
N GLN A 223 -9.06 29.02 2.87
CA GLN A 223 -8.39 29.30 4.16
C GLN A 223 -7.87 28.02 4.83
N ILE A 224 -7.28 27.12 4.04
CA ILE A 224 -6.56 25.95 4.54
C ILE A 224 -5.32 26.44 5.30
N SER A 225 -5.08 25.95 6.51
CA SER A 225 -3.86 26.32 7.23
C SER A 225 -2.70 25.36 6.92
N HIS A 226 -3.00 24.07 6.81
CA HIS A 226 -1.99 23.02 6.58
C HIS A 226 -2.38 22.17 5.37
N SER A 227 -1.66 22.40 4.27
CA SER A 227 -1.84 21.72 3.00
C SER A 227 -0.99 20.44 2.99
N LEU A 228 -1.61 19.28 3.22
CA LEU A 228 -0.90 18.02 3.40
C LEU A 228 -0.92 17.21 2.09
N CYS A 229 0.26 16.82 1.59
CA CYS A 229 0.42 16.06 0.36
C CYS A 229 1.54 15.00 0.47
N SER A 230 1.78 14.25 -0.61
CA SER A 230 2.82 13.22 -0.63
C SER A 230 4.20 13.76 -1.02
N LEU A 231 5.28 13.02 -0.71
CA LEU A 231 6.67 13.47 -0.91
C LEU A 231 7.04 13.86 -2.35
N GLU A 232 6.33 13.34 -3.34
CA GLU A 232 6.54 13.68 -4.76
C GLU A 232 6.27 15.16 -5.04
N PHE A 233 5.45 15.81 -4.22
CA PHE A 233 5.16 17.25 -4.31
C PHE A 233 6.15 18.11 -3.52
N ARG A 234 7.18 17.52 -2.88
CA ARG A 234 8.20 18.28 -2.16
C ARG A 234 8.92 19.32 -3.06
N PRO A 235 9.29 19.00 -4.32
CA PRO A 235 9.87 19.99 -5.23
C PRO A 235 8.89 21.09 -5.65
N HIS A 236 7.58 20.82 -5.61
CA HIS A 236 6.53 21.78 -6.01
C HIS A 236 6.31 22.88 -4.95
N ARG A 237 6.75 22.65 -3.71
CA ARG A 237 6.55 23.61 -2.61
C ARG A 237 7.10 25.00 -2.91
N ASP A 238 8.28 25.11 -3.52
CA ASP A 238 8.88 26.43 -3.76
C ASP A 238 8.00 27.26 -4.71
N LEU A 239 7.37 26.59 -5.69
CA LEU A 239 6.44 27.22 -6.62
C LEU A 239 5.10 27.55 -5.94
N TYR A 240 4.59 26.65 -5.11
CA TYR A 240 3.42 26.87 -4.26
C TYR A 240 3.60 28.14 -3.39
N ASP A 241 4.71 28.22 -2.66
CA ASP A 241 5.04 29.35 -1.78
C ASP A 241 5.26 30.64 -2.59
N TRP A 242 5.86 30.57 -3.78
CA TRP A 242 6.05 31.71 -4.68
C TRP A 242 4.73 32.32 -5.12
N PHE A 243 3.78 31.50 -5.58
CA PHE A 243 2.48 32.01 -6.01
C PHE A 243 1.70 32.64 -4.85
N LEU A 244 1.66 31.97 -3.70
CA LEU A 244 0.95 32.51 -2.52
C LEU A 244 1.56 33.80 -2.01
N THR A 245 2.89 33.89 -1.97
CA THR A 245 3.59 35.11 -1.59
C THR A 245 3.26 36.22 -2.58
N THR A 246 3.36 35.96 -3.88
CA THR A 246 3.06 36.95 -4.93
C THR A 246 1.63 37.48 -4.81
N ILE A 247 0.63 36.60 -4.66
CA ILE A 247 -0.78 37.01 -4.50
C ILE A 247 -0.93 37.87 -3.24
N LYS A 248 -0.37 37.43 -2.11
CA LYS A 248 -0.51 38.13 -0.84
C LYS A 248 0.17 39.51 -0.82
N THR A 249 1.34 39.64 -1.43
CA THR A 249 2.14 40.86 -1.36
C THR A 249 1.79 41.86 -2.46
N GLU A 250 1.43 41.38 -3.65
CA GLU A 250 1.26 42.24 -4.82
C GLU A 250 -0.21 42.55 -5.12
N PHE A 251 -1.17 41.70 -4.70
CA PHE A 251 -2.57 41.88 -5.08
C PHE A 251 -3.32 42.60 -3.96
N ALA A 252 -3.77 43.84 -4.25
CA ALA A 252 -4.56 44.63 -3.32
C ALA A 252 -5.91 43.95 -3.00
N GLY A 253 -6.37 44.08 -1.75
CA GLY A 253 -7.74 43.75 -1.35
C GLY A 253 -8.05 42.26 -1.14
N THR A 254 -7.05 41.40 -0.95
CA THR A 254 -7.34 40.02 -0.51
C THR A 254 -7.65 40.01 0.99
N GLU A 255 -8.93 39.85 1.36
CA GLU A 255 -9.38 39.71 2.78
C GLU A 255 -8.98 38.36 3.41
N LEU A 256 -8.13 37.59 2.73
CA LEU A 256 -7.72 36.24 3.07
C LEU A 256 -6.57 36.24 4.07
N LEU A 257 -6.85 35.84 5.30
CA LEU A 257 -5.97 35.99 6.46
C LEU A 257 -4.88 34.92 6.52
N ILE A 258 -5.23 33.67 6.20
CA ILE A 258 -4.36 32.51 6.39
C ILE A 258 -3.61 32.21 5.11
N THR A 259 -2.28 32.25 5.15
CA THR A 259 -1.43 31.73 4.07
C THR A 259 -1.20 30.24 4.31
N PRO A 260 -1.77 29.35 3.48
CA PRO A 260 -1.64 27.91 3.68
C PRO A 260 -0.20 27.45 3.56
N LYS A 261 0.13 26.37 4.27
CA LYS A 261 1.49 25.83 4.31
C LYS A 261 1.53 24.39 3.84
N GLN A 262 2.28 24.12 2.77
CA GLN A 262 2.45 22.77 2.26
C GLN A 262 3.38 21.93 3.14
N ARG A 263 2.96 20.71 3.53
CA ARG A 263 3.78 19.73 4.25
C ARG A 263 3.60 18.34 3.65
N GLU A 264 4.72 17.67 3.36
CA GLU A 264 4.70 16.37 2.69
C GLU A 264 4.99 15.22 3.64
N PHE A 265 4.35 14.08 3.38
CA PHE A 265 4.62 12.80 4.03
C PHE A 265 4.79 11.68 3.00
N ALA A 266 5.52 10.63 3.39
CA ALA A 266 5.77 9.49 2.51
C ALA A 266 4.47 8.78 2.16
N ARG A 267 4.33 8.32 0.92
CA ARG A 267 3.19 7.51 0.50
C ARG A 267 3.12 6.20 1.29
N LEU A 268 1.97 5.56 1.27
CA LEU A 268 1.88 4.16 1.66
C LEU A 268 2.22 3.31 0.44
N ASN A 269 3.24 2.48 0.57
CA ASN A 269 3.53 1.40 -0.38
C ASN A 269 3.35 0.08 0.34
N LEU A 270 2.66 -0.88 -0.28
CA LEU A 270 2.35 -2.18 0.30
C LEU A 270 2.98 -3.28 -0.54
N SER A 271 3.60 -4.28 0.09
CA SER A 271 4.12 -5.43 -0.64
C SER A 271 3.00 -6.21 -1.34
N TYR A 272 3.34 -6.92 -2.42
CA TYR A 272 2.42 -7.74 -3.23
C TYR A 272 1.21 -6.98 -3.79
N THR A 273 1.31 -5.66 -3.92
CA THR A 273 0.20 -4.79 -4.28
C THR A 273 0.66 -3.71 -5.25
N ILE A 274 -0.18 -3.38 -6.23
CA ILE A 274 0.03 -2.24 -7.13
C ILE A 274 -0.97 -1.15 -6.78
N MET A 275 -0.52 0.10 -6.75
CA MET A 275 -1.35 1.25 -6.37
C MET A 275 -1.41 2.32 -7.46
N SER A 276 -0.74 2.08 -8.59
CA SER A 276 -0.83 2.95 -9.77
C SER A 276 -2.21 2.83 -10.40
N LYS A 277 -2.97 3.94 -10.46
CA LYS A 277 -4.30 4.00 -11.09
C LYS A 277 -4.30 3.42 -12.51
N ARG A 278 -3.29 3.74 -13.33
CA ARG A 278 -3.16 3.21 -14.70
C ARG A 278 -3.10 1.68 -14.71
N LYS A 279 -2.22 1.09 -13.89
CA LYS A 279 -2.05 -0.37 -13.81
C LYS A 279 -3.31 -1.05 -13.21
N LEU A 280 -3.97 -0.42 -12.23
CA LEU A 280 -5.25 -0.91 -11.71
C LEU A 280 -6.35 -0.90 -12.76
N SER A 281 -6.42 0.15 -13.61
CA SER A 281 -7.35 0.20 -14.74
C SER A 281 -7.10 -0.94 -15.71
N THR A 282 -5.83 -1.20 -16.05
CA THR A 282 -5.43 -2.32 -16.91
C THR A 282 -5.89 -3.68 -16.35
N LEU A 283 -5.83 -3.89 -15.03
CA LEU A 283 -6.34 -5.13 -14.42
C LEU A 283 -7.84 -5.33 -14.66
N VAL A 284 -8.62 -4.25 -14.58
CA VAL A 284 -10.07 -4.27 -14.78
C VAL A 284 -10.41 -4.40 -16.26
N GLU A 285 -9.83 -3.57 -17.12
CA GLU A 285 -10.08 -3.55 -18.57
C GLU A 285 -9.72 -4.87 -19.25
N ASN A 286 -8.63 -5.52 -18.81
CA ASN A 286 -8.19 -6.82 -19.33
C ASN A 286 -8.81 -8.02 -18.60
N ASN A 287 -9.81 -7.81 -17.74
CA ASN A 287 -10.53 -8.86 -17.01
C ASN A 287 -9.66 -9.78 -16.14
N TYR A 288 -8.53 -9.31 -15.63
CA TYR A 288 -7.75 -10.04 -14.60
C TYR A 288 -8.49 -10.06 -13.25
N VAL A 289 -9.33 -9.04 -13.02
CA VAL A 289 -10.23 -8.91 -11.88
C VAL A 289 -11.65 -8.63 -12.37
N SER A 290 -12.65 -8.95 -11.55
CA SER A 290 -14.08 -8.78 -11.89
C SER A 290 -14.55 -7.33 -11.96
N GLY A 291 -13.81 -6.40 -11.33
CA GLY A 291 -14.16 -4.99 -11.27
C GLY A 291 -13.29 -4.22 -10.29
N TRP A 292 -13.62 -2.94 -10.09
CA TRP A 292 -12.91 -2.08 -9.13
C TRP A 292 -13.17 -2.47 -7.67
N ASP A 293 -14.28 -3.14 -7.39
CA ASP A 293 -14.63 -3.66 -6.07
C ASP A 293 -14.28 -5.15 -5.90
N ASP A 294 -13.54 -5.76 -6.85
CA ASP A 294 -13.07 -7.14 -6.71
C ASP A 294 -12.30 -7.30 -5.37
N PRO A 295 -12.60 -8.33 -4.56
CA PRO A 295 -11.97 -8.48 -3.24
C PRO A 295 -10.46 -8.75 -3.24
N ARG A 296 -9.81 -8.85 -4.41
CA ARG A 296 -8.34 -8.88 -4.61
C ARG A 296 -7.75 -7.50 -4.90
N MET A 297 -8.58 -6.53 -5.28
CA MET A 297 -8.15 -5.16 -5.58
C MET A 297 -7.82 -4.40 -4.29
N PRO A 298 -6.79 -3.56 -4.30
CA PRO A 298 -6.42 -2.75 -3.13
C PRO A 298 -7.30 -1.49 -2.99
N THR A 299 -8.39 -1.40 -3.74
CA THR A 299 -9.38 -0.33 -3.63
C THR A 299 -10.07 -0.37 -2.26
N ILE A 300 -10.57 0.78 -1.79
CA ILE A 300 -11.34 0.79 -0.53
C ILE A 300 -12.63 -0.03 -0.71
N SER A 301 -13.28 0.07 -1.87
CA SER A 301 -14.42 -0.77 -2.24
C SER A 301 -14.09 -2.26 -2.24
N GLY A 302 -12.95 -2.68 -2.82
CA GLY A 302 -12.50 -4.07 -2.85
C GLY A 302 -12.22 -4.61 -1.45
N LEU A 303 -11.53 -3.84 -0.62
CA LEU A 303 -11.28 -4.20 0.78
C LEU A 303 -12.57 -4.28 1.61
N ARG A 304 -13.52 -3.36 1.39
CA ARG A 304 -14.85 -3.40 2.01
C ARG A 304 -15.59 -4.69 1.64
N ARG A 305 -15.67 -5.01 0.35
CA ARG A 305 -16.32 -6.23 -0.16
C ARG A 305 -15.61 -7.50 0.32
N ARG A 306 -14.30 -7.42 0.49
CA ARG A 306 -13.47 -8.47 1.10
C ARG A 306 -13.73 -8.70 2.60
N GLY A 307 -14.43 -7.78 3.25
CA GLY A 307 -14.79 -7.89 4.67
C GLY A 307 -13.81 -7.19 5.63
N TYR A 308 -12.87 -6.39 5.12
CA TYR A 308 -12.14 -5.46 5.97
C TYR A 308 -13.11 -4.46 6.61
N THR A 309 -12.71 -3.93 7.77
CA THR A 309 -13.49 -2.93 8.49
C THR A 309 -12.81 -1.56 8.44
N PRO A 310 -13.57 -0.47 8.57
CA PRO A 310 -13.00 0.87 8.71
C PRO A 310 -11.97 0.96 9.84
N SER A 311 -12.31 0.39 10.99
CA SER A 311 -11.49 0.40 12.20
C SER A 311 -10.17 -0.37 12.01
N SER A 312 -10.17 -1.49 11.29
CA SER A 312 -8.95 -2.27 11.05
C SER A 312 -7.98 -1.54 10.13
N ILE A 313 -8.50 -0.83 9.13
CA ILE A 313 -7.71 0.02 8.24
C ILE A 313 -7.17 1.24 9.00
N LYS A 314 -7.99 1.90 9.84
CA LYS A 314 -7.52 3.00 10.72
C LYS A 314 -6.41 2.53 11.66
N ASN A 315 -6.57 1.36 12.28
CA ASN A 315 -5.56 0.75 13.15
C ASN A 315 -4.27 0.43 12.39
N PHE A 316 -4.38 -0.05 11.15
CA PHE A 316 -3.23 -0.27 10.26
C PHE A 316 -2.49 1.03 9.98
N ILE A 317 -3.18 2.10 9.57
CA ILE A 317 -2.57 3.41 9.31
C ILE A 317 -1.91 3.99 10.57
N ALA A 318 -2.55 3.86 11.73
CA ALA A 318 -1.98 4.30 13.00
C ALA A 318 -0.69 3.54 13.37
N LYS A 319 -0.57 2.25 13.03
CA LYS A 319 0.66 1.46 13.24
C LYS A 319 1.76 1.79 12.24
N VAL A 320 1.40 2.06 10.98
CA VAL A 320 2.35 2.48 9.94
C VAL A 320 2.96 3.85 10.27
N GLY A 321 2.14 4.76 10.78
CA GLY A 321 2.56 6.10 11.16
C GLY A 321 2.89 7.02 9.99
N VAL A 322 3.40 8.21 10.32
CA VAL A 322 3.70 9.27 9.37
C VAL A 322 5.20 9.54 9.36
N ALA A 323 5.83 9.46 8.19
CA ALA A 323 7.27 9.60 8.02
C ALA A 323 7.61 10.45 6.78
N LYS A 324 8.85 10.94 6.70
CA LYS A 324 9.40 11.67 5.53
C LYS A 324 10.28 10.80 4.63
N ARG A 325 10.23 9.47 4.80
CA ARG A 325 10.98 8.51 3.98
C ARG A 325 10.03 7.45 3.47
N ASP A 326 10.19 7.09 2.19
CA ASP A 326 9.43 5.99 1.63
C ASP A 326 9.84 4.67 2.27
N ASN A 327 8.83 3.83 2.49
CA ASN A 327 9.00 2.49 3.01
C ASN A 327 7.92 1.60 2.38
N VAL A 328 8.26 0.32 2.19
CA VAL A 328 7.31 -0.70 1.78
C VAL A 328 6.86 -1.42 3.05
N ILE A 329 5.56 -1.38 3.31
CA ILE A 329 4.92 -2.07 4.43
C ILE A 329 4.53 -3.46 3.97
N ASP A 330 4.78 -4.48 4.79
CA ASP A 330 4.31 -5.82 4.46
C ASP A 330 2.78 -5.91 4.58
N VAL A 331 2.13 -6.52 3.58
CA VAL A 331 0.69 -6.75 3.56
C VAL A 331 0.20 -7.56 4.78
N SER A 332 1.06 -8.39 5.38
CA SER A 332 0.71 -9.15 6.59
C SER A 332 0.35 -8.25 7.78
N LEU A 333 0.85 -7.02 7.85
CA LEU A 333 0.46 -6.07 8.89
C LEU A 333 -1.01 -5.62 8.73
N LEU A 334 -1.48 -5.45 7.49
CA LEU A 334 -2.87 -5.14 7.19
C LEU A 334 -3.77 -6.32 7.57
N GLU A 335 -3.38 -7.54 7.19
CA GLU A 335 -4.05 -8.79 7.58
C GLU A 335 -4.10 -8.98 9.10
N PHE A 336 -3.01 -8.62 9.80
CA PHE A 336 -2.93 -8.64 11.26
C PHE A 336 -3.97 -7.71 11.89
N CYS A 337 -4.10 -6.48 11.40
CA CYS A 337 -5.03 -5.51 11.97
C CYS A 337 -6.49 -5.95 11.83
N VAL A 338 -6.88 -6.51 10.69
CA VAL A 338 -8.24 -7.03 10.51
C VAL A 338 -8.48 -8.28 11.34
N ARG A 339 -7.49 -9.17 11.46
CA ARG A 339 -7.59 -10.38 12.29
C ARG A 339 -7.84 -10.07 13.76
N GLU A 340 -7.09 -9.11 14.31
CA GLU A 340 -7.21 -8.69 15.72
C GLU A 340 -8.59 -8.13 16.03
N GLU A 341 -9.17 -7.38 15.10
CA GLU A 341 -10.51 -6.82 15.27
C GLU A 341 -11.59 -7.89 15.11
N LEU A 342 -11.51 -8.70 14.07
CA LEU A 342 -12.52 -9.72 13.78
C LEU A 342 -12.53 -10.82 14.85
N ASN A 343 -11.40 -11.12 15.50
CA ASN A 343 -11.36 -12.05 16.63
C ASN A 343 -12.27 -11.61 17.80
N LYS A 344 -12.39 -10.30 18.00
CA LYS A 344 -13.17 -9.69 19.09
C LYS A 344 -14.62 -9.46 18.70
N THR A 345 -14.90 -9.25 17.41
CA THR A 345 -16.21 -8.75 16.93
C THR A 345 -17.03 -9.76 16.16
N SER A 346 -16.42 -10.79 15.56
CA SER A 346 -17.12 -11.72 14.67
C SER A 346 -17.84 -12.83 15.43
N THR A 347 -19.03 -13.19 14.97
CA THR A 347 -19.74 -14.39 15.42
C THR A 347 -19.05 -15.63 14.86
N ARG A 348 -18.70 -16.59 15.71
CA ARG A 348 -18.12 -17.86 15.29
C ARG A 348 -19.20 -18.77 14.73
N ALA A 349 -18.94 -19.38 13.58
CA ALA A 349 -19.82 -20.33 12.91
C ALA A 349 -19.05 -21.60 12.52
N MET A 350 -19.74 -22.71 12.41
CA MET A 350 -19.26 -23.95 11.84
C MET A 350 -19.61 -23.95 10.35
N ALA A 351 -18.60 -24.22 9.55
CA ALA A 351 -18.68 -24.36 8.11
C ALA A 351 -17.69 -25.43 7.71
N VAL A 352 -18.06 -26.29 6.77
CA VAL A 352 -17.21 -27.35 6.24
C VAL A 352 -16.98 -27.06 4.75
N LEU A 353 -15.73 -26.74 4.40
CA LEU A 353 -15.35 -26.29 3.05
C LEU A 353 -14.90 -27.43 2.14
N ASN A 354 -14.42 -28.54 2.72
CA ASN A 354 -14.08 -29.77 2.01
C ASN A 354 -14.74 -30.97 2.70
N PRO A 355 -16.03 -31.22 2.45
CA PRO A 355 -16.82 -32.15 3.26
C PRO A 355 -16.47 -33.62 3.04
N VAL A 356 -16.41 -34.37 4.14
CA VAL A 356 -16.51 -35.83 4.17
C VAL A 356 -17.60 -36.26 5.14
N LEU A 357 -18.37 -37.29 4.77
CA LEU A 357 -19.45 -37.81 5.62
C LEU A 357 -18.87 -38.56 6.81
N LEU A 358 -19.37 -38.26 7.99
CA LEU A 358 -19.08 -38.93 9.25
C LEU A 358 -20.39 -39.49 9.84
N LYS A 359 -20.45 -40.80 10.05
CA LYS A 359 -21.62 -41.51 10.57
C LYS A 359 -21.34 -42.12 11.94
N ILE A 360 -22.12 -41.71 12.94
CA ILE A 360 -22.04 -42.21 14.31
C ILE A 360 -22.94 -43.44 14.42
N THR A 361 -22.33 -44.61 14.60
CA THR A 361 -22.97 -45.93 14.50
C THR A 361 -23.76 -46.33 15.75
N ASN A 362 -23.35 -45.85 16.93
CA ASN A 362 -24.01 -46.11 18.20
C ASN A 362 -24.91 -44.95 18.68
N TYR A 363 -25.18 -43.95 17.82
CA TYR A 363 -26.16 -42.90 18.11
C TYR A 363 -27.56 -43.37 17.69
N PRO A 364 -28.61 -43.16 18.50
CA PRO A 364 -29.95 -43.67 18.16
C PRO A 364 -30.47 -43.15 16.83
N ASP A 365 -31.07 -44.04 16.04
CA ASP A 365 -31.62 -43.70 14.73
C ASP A 365 -32.71 -42.63 14.84
N ASN A 366 -32.69 -41.66 13.92
CA ASN A 366 -33.63 -40.53 13.84
C ASN A 366 -33.68 -39.60 15.08
N GLN A 367 -32.78 -39.76 16.05
CA GLN A 367 -32.66 -38.82 17.15
C GLN A 367 -31.98 -37.53 16.69
N GLU A 368 -32.52 -36.39 17.15
CA GLU A 368 -31.91 -35.08 17.03
C GLU A 368 -31.78 -34.45 18.41
N GLU A 369 -30.66 -33.77 18.62
CA GLU A 369 -30.38 -33.10 19.87
C GLU A 369 -30.00 -31.63 19.63
N GLN A 370 -30.41 -30.78 20.55
CA GLN A 370 -30.10 -29.36 20.55
C GLN A 370 -28.91 -29.09 21.47
N LEU A 371 -27.76 -28.77 20.88
CA LEU A 371 -26.54 -28.42 21.62
C LEU A 371 -26.37 -26.91 21.70
N VAL A 372 -25.72 -26.44 22.75
CA VAL A 372 -25.48 -25.01 22.97
C VAL A 372 -24.10 -24.61 22.44
N PHE A 373 -24.06 -23.59 21.59
CA PHE A 373 -22.84 -23.01 21.03
C PHE A 373 -22.68 -21.55 21.46
N VAL A 374 -21.45 -21.18 21.83
CA VAL A 374 -21.12 -19.80 22.20
C VAL A 374 -20.66 -19.05 20.95
N ASP A 375 -21.36 -17.97 20.60
CA ASP A 375 -21.10 -17.18 19.40
C ASP A 375 -19.70 -16.59 19.40
N ASN A 376 -19.30 -15.94 20.50
CA ASN A 376 -17.98 -15.32 20.57
C ASN A 376 -17.45 -15.31 22.02
N PRO A 377 -16.57 -16.24 22.41
CA PRO A 377 -15.90 -16.23 23.72
C PRO A 377 -15.09 -14.96 24.05
N GLU A 378 -14.65 -14.19 23.04
CA GLU A 378 -13.91 -12.93 23.25
C GLU A 378 -14.85 -11.72 23.38
N SER A 379 -16.14 -11.90 23.11
CA SER A 379 -17.15 -10.84 23.24
C SER A 379 -17.42 -10.57 24.72
N LYS A 380 -17.53 -9.29 25.07
CA LYS A 380 -18.00 -8.87 26.40
C LYS A 380 -19.43 -9.35 26.70
N ASN A 381 -20.25 -9.42 25.66
CA ASN A 381 -21.62 -9.93 25.74
C ASN A 381 -21.65 -11.34 25.14
N LEU A 382 -21.71 -12.35 26.00
CA LEU A 382 -21.71 -13.75 25.60
C LEU A 382 -23.08 -14.15 25.06
N ASN A 383 -23.22 -14.12 23.74
CA ASN A 383 -24.37 -14.70 23.05
C ASN A 383 -24.17 -16.21 22.87
N LYS A 384 -25.28 -16.94 22.98
CA LYS A 384 -25.34 -18.39 22.75
C LYS A 384 -26.44 -18.69 21.75
N ARG A 385 -26.22 -19.69 20.92
CA ARG A 385 -27.22 -20.23 20.00
C ARG A 385 -27.33 -21.74 20.13
N VAL A 386 -28.41 -22.28 19.59
CA VAL A 386 -28.62 -23.73 19.50
C VAL A 386 -28.13 -24.24 18.15
N ILE A 387 -27.47 -25.39 18.16
CA ILE A 387 -27.05 -26.14 16.97
C ILE A 387 -27.64 -27.55 17.03
N VAL A 388 -28.04 -28.10 15.88
CA VAL A 388 -28.62 -29.45 15.81
C VAL A 388 -27.52 -30.48 15.65
N PHE A 389 -27.58 -31.54 16.44
CA PHE A 389 -26.71 -32.72 16.39
C PHE A 389 -27.53 -33.97 16.04
N ASN A 390 -26.96 -34.85 15.22
CA ASN A 390 -27.55 -36.14 14.85
C ASN A 390 -26.44 -37.17 14.51
N SER A 391 -26.84 -38.34 14.02
CA SER A 391 -25.92 -39.42 13.65
C SER A 391 -25.12 -39.20 12.36
N GLU A 392 -25.50 -38.25 11.50
CA GLU A 392 -24.84 -37.99 10.20
C GLU A 392 -24.31 -36.56 10.11
N LEU A 393 -23.00 -36.41 10.15
CA LEU A 393 -22.31 -35.11 10.16
C LEU A 393 -21.40 -34.96 8.94
N TYR A 394 -21.14 -33.73 8.54
CA TYR A 394 -20.00 -33.40 7.70
C TYR A 394 -18.86 -32.84 8.55
N ILE A 395 -17.64 -33.26 8.25
CA ILE A 395 -16.39 -32.69 8.79
C ILE A 395 -15.45 -32.33 7.63
N GLU A 396 -14.38 -31.58 7.91
CA GLU A 396 -13.34 -31.34 6.90
C GLU A 396 -12.62 -32.65 6.57
N LYS A 397 -12.39 -32.88 5.28
CA LYS A 397 -11.62 -34.02 4.78
C LYS A 397 -10.19 -34.02 5.35
N GLU A 398 -9.60 -32.84 5.57
CA GLU A 398 -8.28 -32.67 6.17
C GLU A 398 -8.23 -33.01 7.68
N ASP A 399 -9.38 -33.14 8.33
CA ASP A 399 -9.47 -33.57 9.73
C ASP A 399 -9.42 -35.10 9.89
N PHE A 400 -9.34 -35.86 8.80
CA PHE A 400 -9.17 -37.30 8.81
C PHE A 400 -7.93 -37.76 8.04
N SER A 401 -7.25 -38.80 8.53
CA SER A 401 -6.19 -39.48 7.78
C SER A 401 -6.23 -41.00 7.97
N LEU A 402 -6.24 -41.74 6.85
CA LEU A 402 -6.03 -43.18 6.80
C LEU A 402 -4.63 -43.57 7.30
N ASN A 403 -3.62 -42.80 6.87
CA ASN A 403 -2.21 -43.02 7.15
C ASN A 403 -1.66 -41.81 7.92
N PRO A 404 -1.97 -41.67 9.23
CA PRO A 404 -1.58 -40.52 10.01
C PRO A 404 -0.06 -40.45 10.14
N GLN A 405 0.54 -39.37 9.64
CA GLN A 405 1.95 -39.09 9.86
C GLN A 405 2.21 -38.76 11.34
N PRO A 406 3.44 -38.99 11.87
CA PRO A 406 3.78 -38.59 13.22
C PRO A 406 3.41 -37.12 13.51
N GLY A 407 2.70 -36.89 14.61
CA GLY A 407 2.22 -35.56 14.99
C GLY A 407 0.85 -35.16 14.41
N PHE A 408 0.19 -36.02 13.62
CA PHE A 408 -1.21 -35.82 13.23
C PHE A 408 -2.13 -36.01 14.45
N LYS A 409 -2.78 -34.92 14.89
CA LYS A 409 -3.60 -34.89 16.13
C LYS A 409 -5.11 -35.03 15.89
N ARG A 410 -5.56 -35.09 14.63
CA ARG A 410 -6.99 -35.21 14.29
C ARG A 410 -7.39 -36.68 14.17
N LEU A 411 -8.47 -36.96 13.45
CA LEU A 411 -9.12 -38.27 13.45
C LEU A 411 -8.41 -39.26 12.53
N SER A 412 -8.22 -40.46 13.03
CA SER A 412 -7.73 -41.63 12.28
C SER A 412 -8.44 -42.85 12.84
N VAL A 413 -8.44 -43.97 12.11
CA VAL A 413 -9.02 -45.22 12.64
C VAL A 413 -8.38 -45.56 13.99
N GLY A 414 -9.21 -45.82 14.99
CA GLY A 414 -8.81 -46.13 16.36
C GLY A 414 -8.54 -44.93 17.26
N SER A 415 -8.45 -43.70 16.75
CA SER A 415 -8.18 -42.51 17.56
C SER A 415 -9.45 -41.72 17.92
N GLU A 416 -9.36 -40.96 19.02
CA GLU A 416 -10.44 -40.12 19.51
C GLU A 416 -10.22 -38.63 19.21
N VAL A 417 -11.30 -37.93 18.88
CA VAL A 417 -11.33 -36.45 18.79
C VAL A 417 -12.60 -35.91 19.43
N ARG A 418 -12.57 -34.62 19.82
CA ARG A 418 -13.77 -33.92 20.29
C ARG A 418 -14.44 -33.17 19.14
N LEU A 419 -15.74 -33.31 19.01
CA LEU A 419 -16.57 -32.44 18.18
C LEU A 419 -16.82 -31.12 18.92
N LYS A 420 -16.61 -29.99 18.26
CA LYS A 420 -16.79 -28.66 18.87
C LYS A 420 -18.23 -28.52 19.41
N SER A 421 -18.34 -28.18 20.69
CA SER A 421 -19.63 -28.10 21.42
C SER A 421 -20.45 -29.39 21.46
N GLY A 422 -19.86 -30.54 21.07
CA GLY A 422 -20.52 -31.84 21.07
C GLY A 422 -19.73 -32.88 21.86
N TYR A 423 -19.79 -34.13 21.38
CA TYR A 423 -19.23 -35.31 22.04
C TYR A 423 -17.78 -35.63 21.62
N ILE A 424 -17.13 -36.53 22.37
CA ILE A 424 -15.94 -37.25 21.93
C ILE A 424 -16.39 -38.41 21.03
N ILE A 425 -15.71 -38.56 19.90
CA ILE A 425 -15.94 -39.65 18.93
C ILE A 425 -14.65 -40.42 18.69
N LYS A 426 -14.79 -41.70 18.33
CA LYS A 426 -13.70 -42.60 17.93
C LYS A 426 -13.99 -43.20 16.56
N ALA A 427 -13.11 -43.00 15.59
CA ALA A 427 -13.30 -43.61 14.27
C ALA A 427 -13.05 -45.13 14.34
N THR A 428 -13.97 -45.91 13.80
CA THR A 428 -13.93 -47.38 13.84
C THR A 428 -13.54 -47.97 12.49
N GLN A 429 -14.08 -47.43 11.40
CA GLN A 429 -13.82 -47.91 10.03
C GLN A 429 -14.08 -46.81 9.00
N VAL A 430 -13.70 -47.06 7.75
CA VAL A 430 -13.96 -46.16 6.62
C VAL A 430 -14.50 -46.91 5.43
N GLU A 431 -15.24 -46.20 4.60
CA GLU A 431 -15.68 -46.63 3.28
C GLU A 431 -14.98 -45.78 2.22
N LEU A 432 -14.40 -46.45 1.24
CA LEU A 432 -13.79 -45.83 0.06
C LEU A 432 -14.72 -45.99 -1.14
N ASP A 433 -14.68 -45.04 -2.06
CA ASP A 433 -15.35 -45.17 -3.35
C ASP A 433 -14.57 -46.11 -4.30
N SER A 434 -15.11 -46.34 -5.50
CA SER A 434 -14.50 -47.18 -6.53
C SER A 434 -13.15 -46.68 -7.05
N LEU A 435 -12.81 -45.41 -6.79
CA LEU A 435 -11.54 -44.78 -7.16
C LEU A 435 -10.55 -44.73 -5.98
N GLY A 436 -10.93 -45.30 -4.83
CA GLY A 436 -10.12 -45.31 -3.61
C GLY A 436 -10.18 -44.01 -2.81
N ASN A 437 -11.08 -43.07 -3.12
CA ASN A 437 -11.24 -41.86 -2.33
C ASN A 437 -12.10 -42.12 -1.10
N LEU A 438 -11.77 -41.43 0.00
CA LEU A 438 -12.56 -41.47 1.23
C LEU A 438 -13.98 -40.94 0.99
N LYS A 439 -14.98 -41.79 1.24
CA LYS A 439 -16.41 -41.50 1.07
C LYS A 439 -17.12 -41.29 2.41
N THR A 440 -16.98 -42.25 3.33
CA THR A 440 -17.64 -42.22 4.64
C THR A 440 -16.67 -42.64 5.74
N ILE A 441 -16.69 -41.94 6.86
CA ILE A 441 -16.02 -42.32 8.10
C ILE A 441 -17.09 -42.82 9.08
N TYR A 442 -16.93 -44.04 9.59
CA TYR A 442 -17.79 -44.55 10.64
C TYR A 442 -17.10 -44.38 11.99
N CYS A 443 -17.86 -43.96 12.98
CA CYS A 443 -17.36 -43.75 14.34
C CYS A 443 -18.37 -44.17 15.39
N GLU A 444 -17.89 -44.28 16.62
CA GLU A 444 -18.71 -44.37 17.82
C GLU A 444 -18.54 -43.07 18.63
N TYR A 445 -19.57 -42.65 19.36
CA TYR A 445 -19.50 -41.53 20.31
C TYR A 445 -19.60 -42.03 21.75
N ASP A 446 -19.06 -41.25 22.69
CA ASP A 446 -19.23 -41.46 24.13
C ASP A 446 -20.41 -40.60 24.64
N PRO A 447 -21.56 -41.19 25.04
CA PRO A 447 -22.76 -40.44 25.44
C PRO A 447 -22.58 -39.55 26.67
N LYS A 448 -21.58 -39.84 27.52
CA LYS A 448 -21.32 -39.04 28.73
C LYS A 448 -20.35 -37.90 28.45
N SER A 449 -19.76 -37.82 27.26
CA SER A 449 -18.66 -36.90 26.95
C SER A 449 -19.07 -35.50 26.46
N LEU A 450 -20.36 -35.17 26.51
CA LEU A 450 -20.91 -33.89 26.03
C LEU A 450 -20.12 -32.70 26.58
N SER A 451 -19.63 -31.85 25.67
CA SER A 451 -18.78 -30.70 26.04
C SER A 451 -19.49 -29.75 26.99
N GLY A 452 -18.89 -29.50 28.15
CA GLY A 452 -19.42 -28.57 29.16
C GLY A 452 -20.44 -29.17 30.13
N SER A 453 -20.75 -30.47 30.05
CA SER A 453 -21.66 -31.14 30.99
C SER A 453 -21.07 -31.31 32.40
N GLY A 454 -19.74 -31.28 32.53
CA GLY A 454 -19.04 -31.45 33.81
C GLY A 454 -18.82 -32.91 34.22
N SER A 455 -19.27 -33.89 33.44
CA SER A 455 -18.99 -35.31 33.66
C SER A 455 -17.49 -35.62 33.57
N ILE A 456 -17.08 -36.73 34.18
CA ILE A 456 -15.69 -37.22 34.13
C ILE A 456 -15.27 -37.47 32.67
N GLU A 457 -16.15 -38.07 31.87
CA GLU A 457 -15.92 -38.34 30.46
C GLU A 457 -15.83 -37.04 29.64
N SER A 458 -16.62 -36.00 29.95
CA SER A 458 -16.51 -34.72 29.24
C SER A 458 -15.19 -33.99 29.53
N GLN A 459 -14.56 -34.26 30.67
CA GLN A 459 -13.26 -33.71 31.04
C GLN A 459 -12.08 -34.53 30.49
N ARG A 460 -12.35 -35.70 29.88
CA ARG A 460 -11.34 -36.53 29.22
C ARG A 460 -10.55 -35.71 28.20
N LYS A 461 -9.23 -35.71 28.37
CA LYS A 461 -8.30 -35.06 27.44
C LYS A 461 -8.21 -35.90 26.17
N VAL A 462 -8.51 -35.27 25.04
CA VAL A 462 -8.30 -35.83 23.69
C VAL A 462 -7.32 -34.95 22.93
N ASN A 463 -6.74 -35.51 21.85
CA ASN A 463 -5.66 -34.85 21.12
C ASN A 463 -6.05 -33.50 20.51
N THR A 464 -7.30 -33.35 20.06
CA THR A 464 -7.78 -32.13 19.43
C THR A 464 -9.30 -32.00 19.42
N THR A 465 -9.78 -30.83 18.99
CA THR A 465 -11.19 -30.55 18.72
C THR A 465 -11.35 -30.14 17.26
N ILE A 466 -12.33 -30.73 16.57
CA ILE A 466 -12.68 -30.44 15.18
C ILE A 466 -14.09 -29.83 15.10
N HIS A 467 -14.35 -29.04 14.06
CA HIS A 467 -15.68 -28.52 13.77
C HIS A 467 -16.43 -29.47 12.84
N TRP A 468 -17.74 -29.29 12.75
CA TRP A 468 -18.65 -30.17 12.04
C TRP A 468 -19.95 -29.42 11.70
N VAL A 469 -20.74 -29.95 10.78
CA VAL A 469 -22.13 -29.50 10.55
C VAL A 469 -23.04 -30.72 10.42
N CYS A 470 -24.28 -30.62 10.87
CA CYS A 470 -25.28 -31.68 10.74
C CYS A 470 -25.72 -31.81 9.28
N LYS A 471 -25.58 -32.99 8.67
CA LYS A 471 -25.92 -33.20 7.25
C LYS A 471 -27.38 -32.87 6.94
N LYS A 472 -28.29 -33.18 7.86
CA LYS A 472 -29.73 -32.98 7.67
C LYS A 472 -30.14 -31.52 7.63
N THR A 473 -29.49 -30.66 8.40
CA THR A 473 -29.89 -29.25 8.57
C THR A 473 -28.92 -28.26 7.95
N SER A 474 -27.70 -28.69 7.61
CA SER A 474 -26.70 -27.84 6.97
C SER A 474 -27.20 -27.26 5.65
N VAL A 475 -26.73 -26.06 5.33
CA VAL A 475 -27.12 -25.30 4.15
C VAL A 475 -25.93 -25.22 3.19
N ASN A 476 -26.19 -25.32 1.89
CA ASN A 476 -25.17 -25.10 0.87
C ASN A 476 -24.78 -23.62 0.80
N ALA A 477 -23.48 -23.36 0.71
CA ALA A 477 -22.94 -22.03 0.46
C ALA A 477 -21.76 -22.08 -0.51
N GLU A 478 -21.61 -21.04 -1.30
CA GLU A 478 -20.38 -20.79 -2.04
C GLU A 478 -19.38 -20.09 -1.12
N VAL A 479 -18.14 -20.56 -1.08
CA VAL A 479 -17.05 -19.93 -0.36
C VAL A 479 -15.96 -19.53 -1.35
N ARG A 480 -15.65 -18.23 -1.39
CA ARG A 480 -14.59 -17.64 -2.20
C ARG A 480 -13.37 -17.42 -1.31
N GLU A 481 -12.38 -18.28 -1.46
CA GLU A 481 -11.07 -18.12 -0.83
C GLU A 481 -10.16 -17.33 -1.76
N TYR A 482 -9.54 -16.27 -1.27
CA TYR A 482 -8.57 -15.55 -2.08
C TYR A 482 -7.19 -15.52 -1.44
N GLU A 483 -6.21 -15.51 -2.32
CA GLU A 483 -4.80 -15.32 -2.04
C GLU A 483 -4.33 -13.96 -2.58
N ARG A 484 -3.06 -13.64 -2.36
CA ARG A 484 -2.44 -12.43 -2.91
C ARG A 484 -2.59 -12.39 -4.43
N LEU A 485 -2.98 -11.23 -4.97
CA LEU A 485 -3.16 -11.03 -6.41
C LEU A 485 -1.85 -11.17 -7.19
N PHE A 486 -0.73 -10.77 -6.56
CA PHE A 486 0.60 -10.88 -7.15
C PHE A 486 1.46 -11.89 -6.40
N THR A 487 2.34 -12.57 -7.13
CA THR A 487 3.32 -13.53 -6.60
C THR A 487 4.63 -12.88 -6.16
N SER A 488 4.92 -11.67 -6.64
CA SER A 488 6.10 -10.88 -6.29
C SER A 488 5.79 -9.84 -5.21
N PRO A 489 6.68 -9.61 -4.22
CA PRO A 489 6.53 -8.55 -3.23
C PRO A 489 6.58 -7.15 -3.84
N SER A 490 7.24 -6.99 -4.98
CA SER A 490 7.34 -5.74 -5.75
C SER A 490 7.01 -6.06 -7.21
N PRO A 491 5.72 -6.24 -7.56
CA PRO A 491 5.32 -6.72 -8.88
C PRO A 491 5.60 -5.72 -10.01
N ASP A 492 6.01 -4.51 -9.68
CA ASP A 492 6.04 -3.40 -10.62
C ASP A 492 7.34 -2.58 -10.55
N SER A 493 8.38 -3.16 -9.95
CA SER A 493 9.70 -2.54 -9.77
C SER A 493 10.64 -2.64 -10.97
N ASP A 494 10.50 -3.65 -11.83
CA ASP A 494 11.31 -3.79 -13.05
C ASP A 494 10.54 -3.23 -14.25
N PRO A 495 11.01 -2.14 -14.89
CA PRO A 495 10.32 -1.55 -16.04
C PRO A 495 10.35 -2.43 -17.29
N ASN A 496 11.25 -3.41 -17.39
CA ASN A 496 11.36 -4.30 -18.55
C ASN A 496 10.46 -5.53 -18.46
N VAL A 497 9.87 -5.78 -17.28
CA VAL A 497 8.98 -6.93 -17.06
C VAL A 497 7.56 -6.42 -16.86
N PRO A 498 6.60 -6.80 -17.73
CA PRO A 498 5.20 -6.47 -17.53
C PRO A 498 4.70 -6.98 -16.17
N PHE A 499 4.03 -6.13 -15.39
CA PHE A 499 3.60 -6.50 -14.04
C PHE A 499 2.57 -7.65 -14.04
N GLU A 500 1.88 -7.82 -15.16
CA GLU A 500 0.91 -8.87 -15.44
C GLU A 500 1.54 -10.27 -15.35
N SER A 501 2.85 -10.42 -15.61
CA SER A 501 3.54 -11.71 -15.46
C SER A 501 3.62 -12.19 -14.02
N PHE A 502 3.41 -11.30 -13.04
CA PHE A 502 3.40 -11.62 -11.63
C PHE A 502 2.00 -11.90 -11.09
N ILE A 503 0.95 -11.90 -11.92
CA ILE A 503 -0.40 -12.22 -11.48
C ILE A 503 -0.49 -13.67 -11.01
N ASN A 504 -1.10 -13.86 -9.84
CA ASN A 504 -1.34 -15.17 -9.27
C ASN A 504 -2.64 -15.76 -9.82
N ASN A 505 -2.52 -16.77 -10.68
CA ASN A 505 -3.66 -17.50 -11.24
C ASN A 505 -4.46 -18.30 -10.19
N LYS A 506 -3.91 -18.49 -8.99
CA LYS A 506 -4.59 -19.10 -7.83
C LYS A 506 -5.05 -18.05 -6.82
N SER A 507 -5.17 -16.78 -7.24
CA SER A 507 -5.60 -15.68 -6.37
C SER A 507 -7.06 -15.79 -5.93
N LEU A 508 -7.89 -16.58 -6.61
CA LEU A 508 -9.27 -16.87 -6.22
C LEU A 508 -9.55 -18.37 -6.42
N LEU A 509 -10.09 -19.01 -5.40
CA LEU A 509 -10.61 -20.37 -5.41
C LEU A 509 -12.03 -20.37 -4.87
N THR A 510 -12.96 -20.92 -5.65
CA THR A 510 -14.36 -21.07 -5.24
C THR A 510 -14.62 -22.50 -4.83
N LYS A 511 -15.31 -22.69 -3.71
CA LYS A 511 -15.68 -24.00 -3.15
C LYS A 511 -17.15 -24.03 -2.80
N THR A 512 -17.78 -25.19 -2.96
CA THR A 512 -19.08 -25.47 -2.35
C THR A 512 -18.86 -25.97 -0.94
N ALA A 513 -19.46 -25.31 0.03
CA ALA A 513 -19.35 -25.62 1.46
C ALA A 513 -20.72 -25.93 2.06
N PHE A 514 -20.70 -26.61 3.20
CA PHE A 514 -21.87 -26.81 4.06
C PHE A 514 -21.73 -25.95 5.32
N VAL A 515 -22.74 -25.13 5.61
CA VAL A 515 -22.72 -24.18 6.73
C VAL A 515 -23.90 -24.38 7.67
N GLU A 516 -23.82 -23.84 8.90
CA GLU A 516 -24.93 -23.91 9.84
C GLU A 516 -26.19 -23.17 9.33
N PRO A 517 -27.42 -23.67 9.65
CA PRO A 517 -28.67 -23.09 9.19
C PRO A 517 -28.88 -21.62 9.56
N PHE A 518 -28.37 -21.17 10.71
CA PHE A 518 -28.58 -19.78 11.16
C PHE A 518 -28.00 -18.74 10.18
N LEU A 519 -27.04 -19.15 9.35
CA LEU A 519 -26.41 -18.31 8.34
C LEU A 519 -27.34 -17.98 7.16
N LEU A 520 -28.50 -18.61 7.03
CA LEU A 520 -29.57 -18.20 6.10
C LEU A 520 -30.06 -16.76 6.37
N SER A 521 -29.93 -16.31 7.62
CA SER A 521 -30.30 -14.94 8.02
C SER A 521 -29.19 -13.90 7.81
N ALA A 522 -28.01 -14.34 7.33
CA ALA A 522 -26.87 -13.46 7.15
C ALA A 522 -27.13 -12.43 6.02
N LYS A 523 -26.86 -11.16 6.32
CA LYS A 523 -26.98 -10.06 5.37
C LYS A 523 -25.61 -9.73 4.77
N PRO A 524 -25.55 -9.18 3.54
CA PRO A 524 -24.29 -8.69 2.96
C PRO A 524 -23.47 -7.85 3.95
N GLY A 525 -22.16 -8.12 4.00
CA GLY A 525 -21.22 -7.46 4.91
C GLY A 525 -21.23 -7.95 6.37
N ASN A 526 -22.15 -8.86 6.76
CA ASN A 526 -22.07 -9.58 8.03
C ASN A 526 -20.78 -10.40 8.10
N LYS A 527 -20.18 -10.49 9.29
CA LYS A 527 -18.84 -11.06 9.48
C LYS A 527 -18.88 -12.22 10.44
N PHE A 528 -18.19 -13.29 10.06
CA PHE A 528 -18.16 -14.54 10.77
C PHE A 528 -16.74 -15.04 10.89
N GLN A 529 -16.46 -15.73 11.99
CA GLN A 529 -15.27 -16.58 12.06
C GLN A 529 -15.72 -18.01 11.82
N PHE A 530 -15.40 -18.58 10.66
CA PHE A 530 -15.59 -20.01 10.46
C PHE A 530 -14.56 -20.77 11.28
N GLN A 531 -15.04 -21.65 12.15
CA GLN A 531 -14.23 -22.32 13.16
C GLN A 531 -13.02 -22.99 12.53
N ARG A 532 -11.83 -22.71 13.06
CA ARG A 532 -10.53 -23.24 12.60
C ARG A 532 -10.10 -22.84 11.18
N LEU A 533 -10.93 -22.16 10.40
CA LEU A 533 -10.68 -21.85 8.99
C LEU A 533 -10.22 -20.40 8.77
N GLY A 534 -10.94 -19.42 9.31
CA GLY A 534 -10.66 -18.01 9.06
C GLY A 534 -11.81 -17.10 9.40
N TYR A 535 -11.68 -15.84 8.96
CA TYR A 535 -12.72 -14.85 9.00
C TYR A 535 -13.30 -14.66 7.61
N PHE A 536 -14.62 -14.55 7.56
CA PHE A 536 -15.41 -14.50 6.34
C PHE A 536 -16.44 -13.40 6.45
N ASN A 537 -16.88 -12.86 5.31
CA ASN A 537 -18.05 -12.02 5.23
C ASN A 537 -19.03 -12.53 4.18
N THR A 538 -20.31 -12.26 4.38
CA THR A 538 -21.33 -12.45 3.35
C THR A 538 -21.07 -11.45 2.22
N ASP A 539 -20.93 -11.93 0.98
CA ASP A 539 -20.71 -11.11 -0.20
C ASP A 539 -22.01 -10.43 -0.66
N ASP A 540 -21.86 -9.30 -1.36
CA ASP A 540 -22.98 -8.55 -1.92
C ASP A 540 -23.75 -9.33 -3.00
N ASP A 541 -23.13 -10.34 -3.64
CA ASP A 541 -23.79 -11.24 -4.59
C ASP A 541 -24.70 -12.28 -3.90
N SER A 542 -24.72 -12.36 -2.57
CA SER A 542 -25.54 -13.33 -1.85
C SER A 542 -27.03 -13.02 -2.00
N THR A 543 -27.84 -14.07 -2.19
CA THR A 543 -29.30 -13.98 -2.29
C THR A 543 -29.96 -14.79 -1.18
N SER A 544 -31.29 -14.73 -1.07
CA SER A 544 -32.05 -15.55 -0.11
C SER A 544 -31.94 -17.06 -0.36
N THR A 545 -31.55 -17.47 -1.57
CA THR A 545 -31.42 -18.88 -1.98
C THR A 545 -29.98 -19.34 -2.19
N GLN A 546 -29.03 -18.40 -2.31
CA GLN A 546 -27.62 -18.69 -2.52
C GLN A 546 -26.76 -17.83 -1.60
N LEU A 547 -26.18 -18.47 -0.58
CA LEU A 547 -25.24 -17.83 0.33
C LEU A 547 -23.84 -17.83 -0.27
N ILE A 548 -23.19 -16.67 -0.28
CA ILE A 548 -21.83 -16.51 -0.79
C ILE A 548 -20.98 -15.86 0.29
N PHE A 549 -19.88 -16.51 0.66
CA PHE A 549 -18.95 -16.02 1.68
C PHE A 549 -17.56 -15.78 1.10
N ASN A 550 -17.05 -14.57 1.30
CA ASN A 550 -15.67 -14.21 0.97
C ASN A 550 -14.79 -14.46 2.19
N LYS A 551 -13.66 -15.15 2.02
CA LYS A 551 -12.66 -15.31 3.08
C LYS A 551 -11.87 -14.01 3.26
N THR A 552 -12.23 -13.17 4.22
CA THR A 552 -11.50 -11.95 4.56
C THR A 552 -10.03 -12.22 4.88
N VAL A 553 -9.74 -13.09 5.84
CA VAL A 553 -8.37 -13.43 6.24
C VAL A 553 -8.31 -14.77 6.98
N SER A 554 -7.20 -15.51 6.85
CA SER A 554 -6.94 -16.74 7.61
C SER A 554 -6.70 -16.46 9.12
N LEU A 555 -6.99 -17.45 9.98
CA LEU A 555 -6.81 -17.35 11.45
C LEU A 555 -5.37 -17.09 11.88
N ARG A 556 -4.41 -17.51 11.07
CA ARG A 556 -2.99 -17.28 11.26
C ARG A 556 -2.42 -16.81 9.94
N GLU A 557 -1.26 -16.18 10.01
CA GLU A 557 -0.53 -15.82 8.81
C GLU A 557 -0.24 -17.10 8.00
N SER A 558 -0.59 -17.06 6.72
CA SER A 558 -0.17 -18.05 5.77
C SER A 558 1.35 -17.95 5.67
N LYS A 559 2.08 -18.90 6.25
CA LYS A 559 3.44 -19.15 5.80
C LYS A 559 3.26 -19.61 4.37
N LEU A 560 3.46 -18.72 3.39
CA LEU A 560 3.64 -19.14 2.01
C LEU A 560 4.65 -20.29 2.07
N LYS A 561 4.17 -21.52 1.82
CA LYS A 561 5.06 -22.67 1.70
C LYS A 561 5.95 -22.29 0.53
N ASN A 562 7.22 -22.00 0.82
CA ASN A 562 8.24 -21.89 -0.22
C ASN A 562 8.03 -23.10 -1.14
N PRO A 563 7.69 -22.90 -2.43
CA PRO A 563 7.88 -23.97 -3.38
C PRO A 563 9.36 -24.37 -3.25
N GLN A 564 9.56 -25.66 -3.07
CA GLN A 564 10.80 -26.31 -2.66
C GLN A 564 12.05 -25.67 -3.28
N ASN A 565 13.08 -25.43 -2.45
CA ASN A 565 14.50 -25.38 -2.82
C ASN A 565 14.84 -24.75 -4.18
N GLN A 566 14.47 -23.50 -4.41
CA GLN A 566 15.22 -22.64 -5.34
C GLN A 566 15.47 -21.27 -4.71
N ASN A 567 16.75 -21.04 -4.42
CA ASN A 567 17.41 -19.79 -4.09
C ASN A 567 16.89 -19.04 -2.85
N LEU A 568 17.67 -19.16 -1.78
CA LEU A 568 17.81 -18.11 -0.76
C LEU A 568 17.68 -16.74 -1.42
N ILE A 569 16.70 -15.96 -0.96
CA ILE A 569 16.46 -14.57 -1.33
C ILE A 569 17.79 -13.82 -1.14
N LYS A 570 18.54 -13.62 -2.23
CA LYS A 570 19.61 -12.64 -2.25
C LYS A 570 18.92 -11.28 -2.20
N ALA A 571 19.18 -10.51 -1.14
CA ALA A 571 19.02 -9.06 -1.16
C ALA A 571 19.60 -8.52 -2.48
N PRO A 572 19.07 -7.44 -3.07
CA PRO A 572 19.51 -6.95 -4.38
C PRO A 572 21.04 -6.94 -4.40
N GLU A 573 21.63 -7.75 -5.29
CA GLU A 573 23.07 -7.87 -5.42
C GLU A 573 23.59 -6.47 -5.75
N LEU A 574 24.09 -5.78 -4.72
CA LEU A 574 24.99 -4.65 -4.91
C LEU A 574 26.05 -5.17 -5.88
N LYS A 575 26.20 -4.50 -7.04
CA LYS A 575 27.31 -4.79 -7.95
C LYS A 575 28.58 -4.93 -7.09
N PRO A 576 29.43 -5.95 -7.28
CA PRO A 576 30.54 -6.23 -6.37
C PRO A 576 31.39 -4.98 -6.04
N ILE A 577 31.52 -4.06 -7.00
CA ILE A 577 32.17 -2.76 -6.84
C ILE A 577 31.50 -1.82 -5.82
N ASP A 578 30.18 -1.82 -5.69
CA ASP A 578 29.44 -0.98 -4.75
C ASP A 578 29.52 -1.55 -3.33
N ALA A 579 29.58 -2.87 -3.18
CA ALA A 579 29.89 -3.53 -1.91
C ALA A 579 31.30 -3.17 -1.43
N ILE A 580 32.29 -3.19 -2.32
CA ILE A 580 33.68 -2.78 -2.04
C ILE A 580 33.76 -1.30 -1.64
N LYS A 581 33.09 -0.40 -2.37
CA LYS A 581 33.04 1.03 -2.02
C LYS A 581 32.44 1.27 -0.64
N LYS A 582 31.37 0.53 -0.28
CA LYS A 582 30.72 0.61 1.03
C LYS A 582 31.62 0.11 2.16
N LEU A 583 32.34 -0.99 1.93
CA LEU A 583 33.35 -1.52 2.86
C LEU A 583 34.52 -0.54 3.04
N GLY A 584 35.02 0.05 1.96
CA GLY A 584 36.13 1.02 1.99
C GLY A 584 35.85 2.25 2.88
N LYS A 585 34.59 2.68 3.00
CA LYS A 585 34.20 3.79 3.91
C LYS A 585 34.31 3.44 5.39
N LYS A 586 34.27 2.15 5.75
CA LYS A 586 34.25 1.67 7.13
C LYS A 586 35.48 0.84 7.52
N TYR A 587 36.29 0.41 6.55
CA TYR A 587 37.38 -0.57 6.72
C TYR A 587 38.35 -0.24 7.86
N ILE A 588 38.76 1.03 7.99
CA ILE A 588 39.69 1.46 9.07
C ILE A 588 39.04 1.37 10.45
N LYS A 589 37.71 1.54 10.54
CA LYS A 589 36.96 1.55 11.80
C LYS A 589 36.57 0.14 12.27
N LEU A 590 36.99 -0.90 11.55
CA LEU A 590 36.72 -2.29 11.93
C LEU A 590 37.75 -2.77 12.95
N SER A 591 37.31 -3.63 13.89
CA SER A 591 38.23 -4.40 14.74
C SER A 591 39.03 -5.40 13.90
N GLU A 592 40.17 -5.89 14.42
CA GLU A 592 41.04 -6.82 13.68
C GLU A 592 40.32 -8.10 13.21
N ASP A 593 39.48 -8.69 14.05
CA ASP A 593 38.66 -9.85 13.66
C ASP A 593 37.71 -9.52 12.50
N LYS A 594 37.11 -8.32 12.52
CA LYS A 594 36.21 -7.85 11.47
C LYS A 594 36.96 -7.48 10.19
N LYS A 595 38.21 -7.02 10.28
CA LYS A 595 39.07 -6.80 9.11
C LYS A 595 39.44 -8.12 8.44
N LYS A 596 39.67 -9.19 9.20
CA LYS A 596 39.94 -10.53 8.66
C LYS A 596 38.75 -11.06 7.86
N THR A 597 37.54 -10.96 8.42
CA THR A 597 36.30 -11.32 7.71
C THR A 597 36.07 -10.44 6.48
N ALA A 598 36.26 -9.12 6.61
CA ALA A 598 36.11 -8.18 5.50
C ALA A 598 37.12 -8.45 4.37
N LYS A 599 38.36 -8.80 4.68
CA LYS A 599 39.37 -9.18 3.68
C LYS A 599 38.93 -10.43 2.92
N GLN A 600 38.41 -11.44 3.61
CA GLN A 600 37.92 -12.66 2.97
C GLN A 600 36.73 -12.37 2.04
N GLN A 601 35.79 -11.54 2.50
CA GLN A 601 34.67 -11.06 1.68
C GLN A 601 35.12 -10.27 0.45
N LEU A 602 36.13 -9.39 0.59
CA LEU A 602 36.70 -8.62 -0.52
C LEU A 602 37.36 -9.53 -1.56
N LEU A 603 38.10 -10.55 -1.12
CA LEU A 603 38.71 -11.53 -2.03
C LEU A 603 37.64 -12.29 -2.82
N THR A 604 36.56 -12.73 -2.16
CA THR A 604 35.41 -13.37 -2.83
C THR A 604 34.76 -12.44 -3.85
N LEU A 605 34.46 -11.20 -3.47
CA LEU A 605 33.85 -10.22 -4.38
C LEU A 605 34.77 -9.86 -5.57
N SER A 606 36.08 -9.97 -5.39
CA SER A 606 37.06 -9.69 -6.44
C SER A 606 37.14 -10.76 -7.52
N HIS A 607 36.60 -11.96 -7.30
CA HIS A 607 36.52 -12.99 -8.34
C HIS A 607 35.57 -12.59 -9.49
N GLU A 608 34.59 -11.75 -9.21
CA GLU A 608 33.57 -11.31 -10.19
C GLU A 608 33.92 -9.97 -10.86
N LEU A 609 35.10 -9.40 -10.58
CA LEU A 609 35.52 -8.10 -11.10
C LEU A 609 36.53 -8.22 -12.24
N ALA A 610 36.44 -7.29 -13.19
CA ALA A 610 37.49 -6.95 -14.13
C ALA A 610 38.31 -5.76 -13.61
N LEU A 611 39.52 -5.57 -14.15
CA LEU A 611 40.36 -4.42 -13.80
C LEU A 611 39.68 -3.07 -14.10
N SER A 612 38.87 -3.01 -15.16
CA SER A 612 38.08 -1.83 -15.55
C SER A 612 37.07 -1.39 -14.49
N ASP A 613 36.54 -2.31 -13.69
CA ASP A 613 35.58 -1.98 -12.62
C ASP A 613 36.24 -1.22 -11.47
N LEU A 614 37.55 -1.42 -11.27
CA LEU A 614 38.34 -0.73 -10.25
C LEU A 614 38.91 0.61 -10.74
N ALA A 615 38.89 0.88 -12.04
CA ALA A 615 39.46 2.11 -12.62
C ALA A 615 38.97 3.41 -11.95
N PRO A 616 37.68 3.57 -11.60
CA PRO A 616 37.21 4.77 -10.90
C PRO A 616 37.83 4.97 -9.50
N LEU A 617 38.41 3.93 -8.91
CA LEU A 617 39.02 3.97 -7.58
C LEU A 617 40.51 4.33 -7.61
N PHE A 618 41.19 4.30 -8.76
CA PHE A 618 42.62 4.62 -8.86
C PHE A 618 42.90 6.11 -8.61
N LEU A 619 41.90 6.99 -8.81
CA LEU A 619 41.99 8.42 -8.48
C LEU A 619 41.58 8.72 -7.02
N THR A 620 41.51 7.71 -6.15
CA THR A 620 41.13 7.90 -4.75
C THR A 620 42.19 8.70 -3.98
N ALA A 621 41.79 9.88 -3.48
CA ALA A 621 42.62 10.77 -2.67
C ALA A 621 43.32 10.07 -1.50
N VAL A 622 44.57 10.45 -1.21
CA VAL A 622 45.45 9.85 -0.17
C VAL A 622 44.75 9.74 1.20
N LYS A 623 43.99 10.77 1.61
CA LYS A 623 43.25 10.76 2.89
C LYS A 623 42.18 9.67 3.00
N LYS A 624 41.71 9.08 1.90
CA LYS A 624 40.69 8.00 1.89
C LYS A 624 41.33 6.61 2.02
N ARG A 625 42.18 6.45 3.04
CA ARG A 625 43.00 5.26 3.30
C ARG A 625 42.23 3.94 3.29
N GLY A 626 40.99 3.93 3.79
CA GLY A 626 40.15 2.71 3.84
C GLY A 626 39.68 2.26 2.45
N THR A 627 39.40 3.23 1.56
CA THR A 627 39.07 2.93 0.15
C THR A 627 40.32 2.48 -0.61
N ARG A 628 41.48 3.06 -0.30
CA ARG A 628 42.76 2.64 -0.88
C ARG A 628 43.11 1.19 -0.48
N ALA A 629 42.94 0.85 0.79
CA ALA A 629 43.18 -0.48 1.33
C ALA A 629 42.35 -1.58 0.65
N VAL A 630 41.04 -1.38 0.54
CA VAL A 630 40.17 -2.37 -0.11
C VAL A 630 40.48 -2.52 -1.60
N THR A 631 40.88 -1.42 -2.26
CA THR A 631 41.28 -1.45 -3.68
C THR A 631 42.55 -2.26 -3.89
N LEU A 632 43.56 -2.12 -3.02
CA LEU A 632 44.79 -2.94 -3.07
C LEU A 632 44.51 -4.41 -2.80
N ILE A 633 43.60 -4.72 -1.86
CA ILE A 633 43.18 -6.11 -1.61
C ILE A 633 42.51 -6.70 -2.86
N CYS A 634 41.66 -5.94 -3.55
CA CYS A 634 41.05 -6.41 -4.81
C CYS A 634 42.09 -6.60 -5.92
N LEU A 635 43.06 -5.68 -6.05
CA LEU A 635 44.17 -5.83 -7.00
C LEU A 635 45.00 -7.08 -6.71
N SER A 636 45.21 -7.45 -5.43
CA SER A 636 45.92 -8.70 -5.08
C SER A 636 45.22 -9.96 -5.57
N ALA A 637 43.89 -10.00 -5.49
CA ALA A 637 43.10 -11.09 -6.03
C ALA A 637 43.19 -11.16 -7.57
N LEU A 638 43.19 -10.02 -8.25
CA LEU A 638 43.38 -9.95 -9.71
C LEU A 638 44.80 -10.39 -10.13
N LYS A 639 45.83 -10.00 -9.38
CA LYS A 639 47.22 -10.45 -9.61
C LYS A 639 47.35 -11.96 -9.46
N SER A 640 46.75 -12.55 -8.42
CA SER A 640 46.75 -14.02 -8.24
C SER A 640 46.02 -14.79 -9.35
N ARG A 641 45.17 -14.09 -10.12
CA ARG A 641 44.48 -14.64 -11.29
C ARG A 641 45.24 -14.41 -12.61
N GLY A 642 46.46 -13.85 -12.56
CA GLY A 642 47.27 -13.57 -13.74
C GLY A 642 46.85 -12.32 -14.53
N VAL A 643 46.06 -11.42 -13.94
CA VAL A 643 45.64 -10.17 -14.60
C VAL A 643 46.78 -9.16 -14.61
N SER A 644 47.21 -8.73 -15.79
CA SER A 644 48.19 -7.65 -15.95
C SER A 644 47.60 -6.29 -15.57
N PHE A 645 48.37 -5.47 -14.86
CA PHE A 645 47.91 -4.14 -14.41
C PHE A 645 48.15 -3.04 -15.44
N SER A 646 47.17 -2.15 -15.60
CA SER A 646 47.26 -0.94 -16.41
C SER A 646 48.23 0.08 -15.79
N ALA A 647 48.62 1.10 -16.56
CA ALA A 647 49.49 2.17 -16.08
C ALA A 647 48.90 2.90 -14.86
N GLU A 648 47.59 3.13 -14.86
CA GLU A 648 46.86 3.79 -13.77
C GLU A 648 46.82 2.93 -12.50
N ALA A 649 46.68 1.61 -12.65
CA ALA A 649 46.73 0.68 -11.53
C ALA A 649 48.14 0.62 -10.93
N LYS A 650 49.19 0.61 -11.75
CA LYS A 650 50.59 0.65 -11.30
C LYS A 650 50.90 1.96 -10.57
N ASP A 651 50.51 3.11 -11.14
CA ASP A 651 50.66 4.42 -10.49
C ASP A 651 49.93 4.48 -9.14
N PHE A 652 48.72 3.92 -9.06
CA PHE A 652 47.97 3.82 -7.81
C PHE A 652 48.69 2.99 -6.74
N ILE A 653 49.27 1.84 -7.13
CA ILE A 653 50.06 0.96 -6.25
C ILE A 653 51.32 1.68 -5.76
N THR A 654 52.08 2.32 -6.66
CA THR A 654 53.29 3.08 -6.30
C THR A 654 52.98 4.21 -5.33
N LYS A 655 51.89 4.98 -5.58
CA LYS A 655 51.44 6.02 -4.66
C LYS A 655 50.97 5.47 -3.31
N ALA A 656 50.53 4.22 -3.23
CA ALA A 656 50.19 3.57 -1.96
C ALA A 656 51.42 3.05 -1.21
N ALA A 657 52.46 2.60 -1.93
CA ALA A 657 53.74 2.20 -1.34
C ALA A 657 54.49 3.38 -0.70
N ALA A 658 54.22 4.60 -1.15
CA ALA A 658 54.74 5.83 -0.57
C ALA A 658 53.82 6.46 0.52
N ASP A 659 52.76 5.78 0.96
CA ASP A 659 51.88 6.30 2.03
C ASP A 659 52.60 6.30 3.39
N LYS A 660 52.17 7.11 4.37
CA LYS A 660 52.79 7.19 5.70
C LYS A 660 52.45 6.00 6.60
N GLU A 661 51.44 5.22 6.24
CA GLU A 661 50.93 4.10 7.03
C GLU A 661 51.58 2.78 6.61
N LEU A 662 52.37 2.17 7.51
CA LEU A 662 53.09 0.90 7.27
C LEU A 662 52.18 -0.22 6.73
N TRP A 663 50.96 -0.36 7.27
CA TRP A 663 50.02 -1.40 6.85
C TRP A 663 49.46 -1.22 5.42
N LEU A 664 49.49 0.01 4.89
CA LEU A 664 49.14 0.31 3.49
C LEU A 664 50.32 0.00 2.57
N GLN A 665 51.54 0.34 3.00
CA GLN A 665 52.77 -0.01 2.30
C GLN A 665 52.90 -1.53 2.14
N ASP A 666 52.62 -2.30 3.20
CA ASP A 666 52.64 -3.77 3.17
C ASP A 666 51.65 -4.39 2.17
N LEU A 667 50.50 -3.73 1.97
CA LEU A 667 49.51 -4.18 0.99
C LEU A 667 49.96 -3.89 -0.44
N SER A 668 50.58 -2.73 -0.68
CA SER A 668 51.09 -2.35 -2.00
C SER A 668 52.38 -3.07 -2.39
N ASN A 669 53.29 -3.32 -1.45
CA ASN A 669 54.57 -3.98 -1.72
C ASN A 669 54.40 -5.42 -2.21
N LYS A 670 53.29 -6.07 -1.84
CA LYS A 670 52.89 -7.40 -2.34
C LYS A 670 52.42 -7.38 -3.81
N LEU A 671 52.17 -6.21 -4.36
CA LEU A 671 51.64 -6.00 -5.71
C LEU A 671 52.69 -5.48 -6.68
N ILE A 672 53.77 -4.91 -6.17
CA ILE A 672 54.95 -4.54 -6.96
C ILE A 672 55.66 -5.85 -7.32
N ASP A 673 55.97 -6.04 -8.60
CA ASP A 673 56.86 -7.10 -9.06
C ASP A 673 58.31 -6.64 -8.98
#